data_AF-A0A1H6F657-F1
#
_entry.id   AF-A0A1H6F657-F1
#
_cell.length_a   1.000
_cell.length_b   1.000
_cell.length_c   1.000
_cell.angle_alpha   90.00
_cell.angle_beta   90.00
_cell.angle_gamma   90.00
#
_symmetry.space_group_name_H-M   'P 1'
#
loop_
_entity.id
_entity.type
_entity.pdbx_description
1 polymer ?
#
loop_
_entity_poly.entity_id
_entity_poly.type
_entity_poly.pdbx_seq_one_letter_code
_entity_poly.pdbx_strand_id
1 'polypeptide(L)'
;MEALIQRLKNPKVSRNDALRYRLPERLAYIVNHSYPYSNNGYAVRTHGIASALVQQGCSVIVINSPGNPWDLDDFDEKTPLTHQKIDGVRYLYLRKPSKKEHASNYFTAAIEALKDVLRLFKPTAVMAASNWANAFPAGIAAKELGLPFFYEVRGFWELSHCAREPAFEHSQDFRFQVQMETLITQSADQVFTLNRFMKEELIRRGVKAEKIELVPNGYSGELPDLDRSSKLSRADIGCKTQYVVGYVGSFSLYEGLDELLKACAQVRQQGIDVSLLLVGSSNSQGLLGVKEPCFITEELKKLAKSLDFEDYLHLPGRIPQDELGDYYALIDLVVIPRKSLPVCELVSPIKPLEVAAYGRALLVSDVKPLKEISIEAGVSQYFRADDAKSLVEKITEIITEQETIKKIERGYLSWVSQKRIWSKTIITLISKLDSLKITKKIATSKESAKDTHHIECLPFENLLPKVKPKLKIASILDTFSHACFAPTCELISITPKQWEQQLAEQKIDMLLVESAWHGNNDTWLNRVAKYNAPPDNQLSELIQWAKKSDIPTVFWNKEDPSNFERFIETAIKFDYIFTTDENCIEQYRKHTSAEKYIAALPFAAEPSIHNSHLKSPRLPITSFAGTYYTDDFGTRRQAMDMLLRTASNYGLDIFDRMFNLTGKDKQRYKYPDDLQPYIRGSLNYEEMLEAYRRYRVALNVNSVSGSPTMFSRRVFELLACGTPVVSTPSIGIDRIFGGLITTIKTEQEASEALHNLMNNPLHWLKTSVQGVRTVFQSHTYTHRLNQIAQSIGLGAHLSPLRDMVVILHPDGNPHSFTTMLRNQTISPFEVVVVGLKYKDDNVKFHLEKIMATNIKATALPKENIASYLKIRHPDAGIAICNSKHYYGANYLLDACISLSSSSDIQASTMQPTKNAEHYLKNLTFKDIENLGMDTKLAYSGSIAVITNSELLEPVLFIEKDGDFSVPFPIENRSWLEFVPATDKSIQHHILNI
;
A
#
# COMPACT_ATOMS: atom_id res chain seq x y z
N MET A 1 17.97 25.41 26.67
CA MET A 1 16.55 25.18 26.31
C MET A 1 15.95 26.40 25.61
N GLU A 2 16.05 27.61 26.17
CA GLU A 2 15.48 28.85 25.59
C GLU A 2 15.85 29.08 24.11
N ALA A 3 17.11 28.84 23.73
CA ALA A 3 17.55 28.92 22.33
C ALA A 3 16.78 27.96 21.39
N LEU A 4 16.48 26.74 21.84
CA LEU A 4 15.69 25.77 21.07
C LEU A 4 14.21 26.18 20.98
N ILE A 5 13.66 26.76 22.05
CA ILE A 5 12.30 27.32 22.04
C ILE A 5 12.21 28.45 21.00
N GLN A 6 13.24 29.30 20.89
CA GLN A 6 13.29 30.33 19.86
C GLN A 6 13.35 29.75 18.44
N ARG A 7 14.09 28.65 18.22
CA ARG A 7 14.07 27.92 16.92
C ARG A 7 12.67 27.41 16.57
N LEU A 8 11.93 26.88 17.54
CA LEU A 8 10.55 26.39 17.34
C LEU A 8 9.57 27.52 16.99
N LYS A 9 9.70 28.68 17.66
CA LYS A 9 8.82 29.85 17.47
C LYS A 9 9.14 30.60 16.18
N ASN A 10 10.43 30.74 15.85
CA ASN A 10 10.94 31.54 14.74
C ASN A 10 11.87 30.69 13.85
N PRO A 11 11.33 29.70 13.10
CA PRO A 11 12.15 28.85 12.26
C PRO A 11 12.74 29.66 11.09
N LYS A 12 14.05 29.53 10.87
CA LYS A 12 14.70 30.07 9.66
C LYS A 12 14.44 29.12 8.50
N VAL A 13 13.45 29.43 7.67
CA VAL A 13 13.10 28.61 6.50
C VAL A 13 13.58 29.29 5.22
N SER A 14 14.44 28.61 4.46
CA SER A 14 14.75 29.04 3.09
C SER A 14 13.53 28.74 2.21
N ARG A 15 13.07 29.74 1.45
CA ARG A 15 11.91 29.63 0.54
C ARG A 15 12.08 28.52 -0.52
N ASN A 16 13.33 28.18 -0.87
CA ASN A 16 13.67 27.12 -1.81
C ASN A 16 13.63 25.71 -1.20
N ASP A 17 13.76 25.58 0.13
CA ASP A 17 13.74 24.27 0.81
C ASP A 17 12.29 23.76 0.99
N ALA A 18 11.36 24.62 1.38
CA ALA A 18 9.98 24.23 1.72
C ALA A 18 9.19 23.51 0.60
N LEU A 19 9.53 23.78 -0.68
CA LEU A 19 8.85 23.19 -1.86
C LEU A 19 9.59 22.00 -2.48
N ARG A 20 10.89 21.82 -2.23
CA ARG A 20 11.72 20.74 -2.80
C ARG A 20 11.76 19.45 -1.95
N TYR A 21 11.30 19.53 -0.69
CA TYR A 21 11.41 18.44 0.29
C TYR A 21 10.16 17.57 0.49
N ARG A 22 9.12 17.71 -0.33
CA ARG A 22 7.85 16.97 -0.14
C ARG A 22 7.57 16.05 -1.32
N LEU A 23 7.35 14.77 -1.04
CA LEU A 23 6.70 13.85 -1.95
C LEU A 23 5.25 13.62 -1.47
N PRO A 24 4.26 13.54 -2.38
CA PRO A 24 2.87 13.30 -2.00
C PRO A 24 2.71 12.01 -1.21
N GLU A 25 1.70 11.99 -0.33
CA GLU A 25 1.24 10.77 0.36
C GLU A 25 2.30 10.15 1.27
N ARG A 26 3.25 10.94 1.78
CA ARG A 26 4.28 10.48 2.71
C ARG A 26 4.11 11.08 4.09
N LEU A 27 4.09 10.25 5.13
CA LEU A 27 4.03 10.68 6.53
C LEU A 27 5.23 10.15 7.31
N ALA A 28 5.99 11.05 7.93
CA ALA A 28 6.97 10.68 8.95
C ALA A 28 6.31 10.75 10.32
N TYR A 29 6.28 9.63 11.06
CA TYR A 29 5.57 9.49 12.32
C TYR A 29 6.54 9.21 13.47
N ILE A 30 6.84 10.23 14.28
CA ILE A 30 7.86 10.20 15.32
C ILE A 30 7.24 9.78 16.67
N VAL A 31 7.74 8.71 17.29
CA VAL A 31 7.10 8.06 18.44
C VAL A 31 8.06 7.64 19.55
N ASN A 32 7.54 7.50 20.77
CA ASN A 32 8.29 6.92 21.91
C ASN A 32 8.12 5.40 22.04
N HIS A 33 6.98 4.85 21.57
CA HIS A 33 6.64 3.43 21.69
C HIS A 33 6.13 2.89 20.35
N SER A 34 6.69 1.77 19.92
CA SER A 34 6.32 1.06 18.70
C SER A 34 6.64 -0.43 18.78
N TYR A 35 6.06 -1.22 17.89
CA TYR A 35 6.51 -2.59 17.63
C TYR A 35 7.90 -2.63 16.98
N PRO A 36 8.69 -3.70 17.21
CA PRO A 36 8.35 -4.86 18.03
C PRO A 36 8.70 -4.71 19.52
N TYR A 37 9.49 -3.70 19.89
CA TYR A 37 10.09 -3.66 21.24
C TYR A 37 9.14 -3.19 22.35
N SER A 38 8.00 -2.59 22.01
CA SER A 38 6.96 -2.25 22.97
C SER A 38 5.60 -2.71 22.47
N ASN A 39 4.77 -3.25 23.36
CA ASN A 39 3.40 -3.68 23.06
C ASN A 39 2.34 -3.00 23.94
N ASN A 40 2.68 -1.86 24.54
CA ASN A 40 1.72 -1.10 25.34
C ASN A 40 0.68 -0.39 24.46
N GLY A 41 -0.33 0.24 25.09
CA GLY A 41 -1.39 0.94 24.36
C GLY A 41 -0.89 2.05 23.42
N TYR A 42 0.26 2.66 23.69
CA TYR A 42 0.88 3.62 22.78
C TYR A 42 1.43 2.92 21.52
N ALA A 43 2.12 1.79 21.66
CA ALA A 43 2.64 1.03 20.53
C ALA A 43 1.52 0.44 19.67
N VAL A 44 0.48 -0.13 20.29
CA VAL A 44 -0.72 -0.66 19.60
C VAL A 44 -1.37 0.44 18.76
N ARG A 45 -1.54 1.64 19.33
CA ARG A 45 -2.09 2.80 18.62
C ARG A 45 -1.18 3.31 17.50
N THR A 46 0.13 3.41 17.75
CA THR A 46 1.11 3.79 16.71
C THR A 46 0.97 2.88 15.50
N HIS A 47 0.99 1.56 15.75
CA HIS A 47 0.88 0.59 14.68
C HIS A 47 -0.47 0.65 13.97
N GLY A 48 -1.58 0.71 14.72
CA GLY A 48 -2.93 0.77 14.15
C GLY A 48 -3.19 1.98 13.25
N ILE A 49 -2.71 3.17 13.64
CA ILE A 49 -2.79 4.36 12.78
C ILE A 49 -1.90 4.20 11.54
N ALA A 50 -0.66 3.75 11.73
CA ALA A 50 0.29 3.62 10.64
C ALA A 50 -0.14 2.57 9.61
N SER A 51 -0.63 1.41 10.04
CA SER A 51 -1.10 0.34 9.16
C SER A 51 -2.36 0.75 8.41
N ALA A 52 -3.32 1.40 9.08
CA ALA A 52 -4.51 1.92 8.41
C ALA A 52 -4.17 3.00 7.36
N LEU A 53 -3.19 3.87 7.62
CA LEU A 53 -2.70 4.82 6.62
C LEU A 53 -2.03 4.12 5.43
N VAL A 54 -1.22 3.08 5.67
CA VAL A 54 -0.58 2.27 4.62
C VAL A 54 -1.63 1.56 3.76
N GLN A 55 -2.68 1.01 4.37
CA GLN A 55 -3.80 0.39 3.67
C GLN A 55 -4.57 1.37 2.78
N GLN A 56 -4.53 2.67 3.10
CA GLN A 56 -5.12 3.74 2.30
C GLN A 56 -4.13 4.36 1.29
N GLY A 57 -3.00 3.70 1.02
CA GLY A 57 -2.02 4.11 0.04
C GLY A 57 -0.96 5.11 0.54
N CYS A 58 -1.01 5.52 1.82
CA CYS A 58 -0.01 6.45 2.36
C CYS A 58 1.33 5.72 2.64
N SER A 59 2.43 6.28 2.16
CA SER A 59 3.77 5.84 2.52
C SER A 59 4.13 6.35 3.90
N VAL A 60 4.00 5.50 4.92
CA VAL A 60 4.36 5.85 6.30
C VAL A 60 5.77 5.35 6.65
N ILE A 61 6.51 6.14 7.42
CA ILE A 61 7.68 5.70 8.17
C ILE A 61 7.49 6.07 9.64
N VAL A 62 7.53 5.08 10.52
CA VAL A 62 7.51 5.28 11.96
C VAL A 62 8.95 5.37 12.45
N ILE A 63 9.29 6.47 13.11
CA ILE A 63 10.65 6.76 13.58
C ILE A 63 10.61 6.86 15.09
N ASN A 64 11.39 6.06 15.79
CA ASN A 64 11.48 6.17 17.23
C ASN A 64 12.33 7.37 17.63
N SER A 65 12.00 7.98 18.78
CA SER A 65 12.86 8.99 19.42
C SER A 65 14.32 8.54 19.36
N PRO A 66 15.25 9.35 18.81
CA PRO A 66 16.64 8.94 18.71
C PRO A 66 17.21 8.47 20.06
N GLY A 67 17.95 7.38 20.05
CA GLY A 67 18.46 6.68 21.22
C GLY A 67 17.59 5.48 21.63
N ASN A 68 16.28 5.49 21.35
CA ASN A 68 15.42 4.35 21.68
C ASN A 68 15.48 3.24 20.61
N PRO A 69 15.47 1.95 21.01
CA PRO A 69 15.30 1.45 22.37
C PRO A 69 16.59 1.31 23.20
N TRP A 70 17.77 1.60 22.67
CA TRP A 70 19.07 1.43 23.38
C TRP A 70 19.23 2.30 24.65
N ASP A 71 18.48 3.38 24.78
CA ASP A 71 18.43 4.17 26.02
C ASP A 71 17.62 3.49 27.14
N LEU A 72 16.92 2.39 26.85
CA LEU A 72 16.26 1.56 27.86
C LEU A 72 17.27 0.57 28.47
N ASP A 73 17.00 0.06 29.67
CA ASP A 73 17.97 -0.77 30.41
C ASP A 73 18.04 -2.21 29.89
N ASP A 74 16.97 -2.69 29.26
CA ASP A 74 16.85 -4.05 28.70
C ASP A 74 17.53 -4.21 27.33
N PHE A 75 18.10 -3.14 26.78
CA PHE A 75 18.66 -3.11 25.42
C PHE A 75 20.15 -2.77 25.45
N ASP A 76 20.95 -3.60 24.78
CA ASP A 76 22.39 -3.42 24.70
C ASP A 76 22.85 -2.95 23.31
N GLU A 77 24.11 -2.53 23.23
CA GLU A 77 24.77 -2.08 22.01
C GLU A 77 24.77 -3.09 20.85
N LYS A 78 24.55 -4.38 21.14
CA LYS A 78 24.60 -5.47 20.17
C LYS A 78 23.25 -5.75 19.53
N THR A 79 22.18 -5.17 20.06
CA THR A 79 20.82 -5.37 19.56
C THR A 79 20.65 -4.77 18.14
N PRO A 80 20.44 -5.57 17.07
CA PRO A 80 20.44 -5.09 15.69
C PRO A 80 19.03 -4.66 15.25
N LEU A 81 18.57 -3.50 15.72
CA LEU A 81 17.24 -2.95 15.40
C LEU A 81 17.32 -1.68 14.54
N THR A 82 18.01 -1.66 13.39
CA THR A 82 18.10 -0.41 12.59
C THR A 82 16.83 -0.09 11.81
N HIS A 83 16.18 -1.10 11.21
CA HIS A 83 14.89 -0.94 10.51
C HIS A 83 14.09 -2.24 10.55
N GLN A 84 12.75 -2.13 10.50
CA GLN A 84 11.84 -3.28 10.36
C GLN A 84 10.61 -2.95 9.51
N LYS A 85 9.96 -3.98 8.97
CA LYS A 85 8.66 -3.86 8.32
C LYS A 85 7.67 -4.83 8.96
N ILE A 86 6.59 -4.31 9.55
CA ILE A 86 5.56 -5.09 10.25
C ILE A 86 4.21 -4.66 9.67
N ASP A 87 3.43 -5.59 9.13
CA ASP A 87 2.12 -5.35 8.49
C ASP A 87 2.12 -4.20 7.48
N GLY A 88 3.16 -4.14 6.64
CA GLY A 88 3.34 -3.08 5.64
C GLY A 88 3.98 -1.79 6.17
N VAL A 89 3.96 -1.54 7.48
CA VAL A 89 4.51 -0.34 8.12
C VAL A 89 6.02 -0.43 8.25
N ARG A 90 6.74 0.61 7.82
CA ARG A 90 8.20 0.72 7.99
C ARG A 90 8.53 1.39 9.32
N TYR A 91 9.38 0.75 10.10
CA TYR A 91 9.95 1.25 11.35
C TYR A 91 11.43 1.55 11.15
N LEU A 92 11.88 2.69 11.66
CA LEU A 92 13.27 3.14 11.65
C LEU A 92 13.68 3.52 13.07
N TYR A 93 14.83 3.02 13.50
CA TYR A 93 15.37 3.32 14.81
C TYR A 93 16.74 3.98 14.66
N LEU A 94 16.89 5.13 15.31
CA LEU A 94 18.11 5.90 15.29
C LEU A 94 18.86 5.63 16.58
N ARG A 95 19.95 4.87 16.50
CA ARG A 95 20.77 4.57 17.69
C ARG A 95 21.38 5.82 18.32
N LYS A 96 21.69 6.83 17.50
CA LYS A 96 22.25 8.11 17.95
C LYS A 96 21.34 9.27 17.53
N PRO A 97 21.34 10.37 18.30
CA PRO A 97 22.00 10.52 19.61
C PRO A 97 21.33 9.69 20.72
N SER A 98 22.10 9.31 21.74
CA SER A 98 21.62 8.65 22.97
C SER A 98 21.46 9.68 24.10
N LYS A 99 20.38 9.60 24.88
CA LYS A 99 20.19 10.42 26.08
C LYS A 99 21.21 10.08 27.16
N LYS A 100 21.63 8.82 27.25
CA LYS A 100 22.65 8.34 28.21
C LYS A 100 24.01 8.98 27.93
N GLU A 101 24.36 9.18 26.66
CA GLU A 101 25.67 9.72 26.26
C GLU A 101 25.70 11.25 26.09
N HIS A 102 24.58 11.84 25.65
CA HIS A 102 24.51 13.22 25.20
C HIS A 102 23.48 14.03 25.98
N ALA A 103 23.34 13.82 27.29
CA ALA A 103 22.28 14.44 28.11
C ALA A 103 22.16 15.97 27.94
N SER A 104 23.30 16.70 27.86
CA SER A 104 23.32 18.16 27.79
C SER A 104 22.98 18.75 26.41
N ASN A 105 23.23 18.00 25.32
CA ASN A 105 23.01 18.45 23.94
C ASN A 105 22.07 17.54 23.12
N TYR A 106 21.42 16.57 23.78
CA TYR A 106 20.58 15.54 23.17
C TYR A 106 19.56 16.13 22.19
N PHE A 107 18.80 17.14 22.62
CA PHE A 107 17.76 17.74 21.77
C PHE A 107 18.32 18.34 20.49
N THR A 108 19.47 19.02 20.56
CA THR A 108 20.13 19.59 19.38
C THR A 108 20.56 18.48 18.42
N ALA A 109 21.21 17.43 18.92
CA ALA A 109 21.63 16.31 18.10
C ALA A 109 20.44 15.53 17.52
N ALA A 110 19.34 15.41 18.28
CA ALA A 110 18.14 14.70 17.86
C ALA A 110 17.41 15.46 16.75
N ILE A 111 17.40 16.80 16.83
CA ILE A 111 16.88 17.65 15.75
C ILE A 111 17.65 17.41 14.45
N GLU A 112 18.98 17.41 14.48
CA GLU A 112 19.77 17.21 13.26
C GLU A 112 19.64 15.78 12.71
N ALA A 113 19.66 14.76 13.56
CA ALA A 113 19.43 13.37 13.16
C ALA A 113 18.05 13.16 12.51
N LEU A 114 17.00 13.77 13.08
CA LEU A 114 15.66 13.74 12.49
C LEU A 114 15.64 14.50 11.16
N LYS A 115 16.29 15.65 11.04
CA LYS A 115 16.38 16.41 9.78
C LYS A 115 17.00 15.56 8.66
N ASP A 116 18.04 14.80 8.95
CA ASP A 116 18.70 13.95 7.94
C ASP A 116 17.75 12.86 7.44
N VAL A 117 17.03 12.19 8.34
CA VAL A 117 16.01 11.21 7.94
C VAL A 117 14.88 11.87 7.15
N LEU A 118 14.39 13.02 7.60
CA LEU A 118 13.30 13.74 6.92
C LEU A 118 13.71 14.21 5.52
N ARG A 119 14.96 14.64 5.33
CA ARG A 119 15.51 15.02 4.01
C ARG A 119 15.58 13.83 3.05
N LEU A 120 15.93 12.65 3.55
CA LEU A 120 15.96 11.41 2.77
C LEU A 120 14.54 10.93 2.43
N PHE A 121 13.65 10.96 3.42
CA PHE A 121 12.30 10.43 3.29
C PHE A 121 11.36 11.36 2.50
N LYS A 122 11.59 12.67 2.58
CA LYS A 122 10.82 13.74 1.94
C LYS A 122 9.31 13.67 2.23
N PRO A 123 8.88 13.68 3.51
CA PRO A 123 7.47 13.54 3.83
C PRO A 123 6.63 14.74 3.41
N THR A 124 5.33 14.53 3.18
CA THR A 124 4.33 15.60 3.02
C THR A 124 4.13 16.35 4.34
N ALA A 125 4.14 15.63 5.45
CA ALA A 125 4.00 16.16 6.81
C ALA A 125 4.78 15.32 7.83
N VAL A 126 5.10 15.92 8.95
CA VAL A 126 5.74 15.26 10.10
C VAL A 126 4.73 15.22 11.23
N MET A 127 4.42 14.04 11.75
CA MET A 127 3.55 13.85 12.90
C MET A 127 4.36 13.31 14.07
N ALA A 128 4.22 13.88 15.25
CA ALA A 128 4.79 13.31 16.48
C ALA A 128 3.67 12.91 17.45
N ALA A 129 3.90 11.83 18.19
CA ALA A 129 3.02 11.41 19.29
C ALA A 129 3.55 11.86 20.65
N SER A 130 2.65 12.01 21.64
CA SER A 130 3.02 12.34 23.03
C SER A 130 4.23 11.55 23.55
N ASN A 131 5.11 12.19 24.32
CA ASN A 131 5.00 13.52 24.96
C ASN A 131 5.89 14.59 24.29
N TRP A 132 5.97 15.76 24.93
CA TRP A 132 6.76 16.91 24.46
C TRP A 132 8.22 16.56 24.20
N ALA A 133 8.85 15.67 24.98
CA ALA A 133 10.26 15.35 24.83
C ALA A 133 10.56 14.68 23.47
N ASN A 134 9.61 13.93 22.93
CA ASN A 134 9.66 13.35 21.59
C ASN A 134 9.24 14.36 20.52
N ALA A 135 8.19 15.13 20.79
CA ALA A 135 7.59 16.04 19.83
C ALA A 135 8.39 17.32 19.61
N PHE A 136 9.14 17.78 20.62
CA PHE A 136 9.93 19.00 20.56
C PHE A 136 11.04 18.95 19.50
N PRO A 137 11.94 17.94 19.47
CA PRO A 137 12.93 17.83 18.41
C PRO A 137 12.29 17.58 17.03
N ALA A 138 11.21 16.79 16.95
CA ALA A 138 10.49 16.54 15.70
C ALA A 138 9.84 17.80 15.12
N GLY A 139 9.23 18.62 15.98
CA GLY A 139 8.59 19.88 15.60
C GLY A 139 9.57 20.93 15.12
N ILE A 140 10.73 21.06 15.79
CA ILE A 140 11.79 21.96 15.30
C ILE A 140 12.34 21.47 13.96
N ALA A 141 12.64 20.17 13.84
CA ALA A 141 13.13 19.57 12.60
C ALA A 141 12.15 19.79 11.42
N ALA A 142 10.86 19.54 11.64
CA ALA A 142 9.82 19.77 10.65
C ALA A 142 9.75 21.24 10.22
N LYS A 143 9.68 22.16 11.19
CA LYS A 143 9.56 23.60 10.91
C LYS A 143 10.77 24.19 10.22
N GLU A 144 11.99 23.80 10.60
CA GLU A 144 13.22 24.26 9.94
C GLU A 144 13.34 23.75 8.50
N LEU A 145 12.77 22.58 8.20
CA LEU A 145 12.67 22.05 6.83
C LEU A 145 11.46 22.61 6.07
N GLY A 146 10.66 23.48 6.68
CA GLY A 146 9.44 24.03 6.09
C GLY A 146 8.35 22.97 5.87
N LEU A 147 8.31 21.90 6.66
CA LEU A 147 7.29 20.84 6.63
C LEU A 147 6.16 21.13 7.63
N PRO A 148 4.90 20.82 7.30
CA PRO A 148 3.80 20.87 8.25
C PRO A 148 4.05 19.92 9.41
N PHE A 149 3.84 20.40 10.64
CA PHE A 149 4.02 19.64 11.85
C PHE A 149 2.68 19.35 12.53
N PHE A 150 2.35 18.08 12.64
CA PHE A 150 1.16 17.58 13.34
C PHE A 150 1.55 17.01 14.69
N TYR A 151 0.72 17.27 15.70
CA TYR A 151 0.94 16.73 17.04
C TYR A 151 -0.24 15.89 17.51
N GLU A 152 0.01 14.62 17.82
CA GLU A 152 -0.98 13.71 18.35
C GLU A 152 -0.83 13.58 19.88
N VAL A 153 -1.75 14.22 20.60
CA VAL A 153 -1.83 14.19 22.06
C VAL A 153 -2.63 12.95 22.50
N ARG A 154 -1.90 11.93 22.95
CA ARG A 154 -2.46 10.61 23.37
C ARG A 154 -2.76 10.51 24.86
N GLY A 155 -2.21 11.43 25.66
CA GLY A 155 -2.38 11.48 27.10
C GLY A 155 -1.46 12.52 27.71
N PHE A 156 -1.68 12.80 29.00
CA PHE A 156 -0.92 13.75 29.77
C PHE A 156 0.02 12.97 30.70
N TRP A 157 1.30 12.90 30.35
CA TRP A 157 2.30 12.08 31.05
C TRP A 157 2.53 12.58 32.47
N GLU A 158 2.45 13.89 32.67
CA GLU A 158 2.52 14.54 33.97
C GLU A 158 1.38 14.09 34.91
N LEU A 159 0.15 13.93 34.39
CA LEU A 159 -0.99 13.43 35.17
C LEU A 159 -0.87 11.92 35.43
N SER A 160 -0.28 11.19 34.49
CA SER A 160 0.03 9.77 34.66
C SER A 160 1.10 9.56 35.75
N HIS A 161 2.01 10.51 35.91
CA HIS A 161 2.99 10.55 36.99
C HIS A 161 2.32 10.86 38.34
N CYS A 162 1.46 11.88 38.40
CA CYS A 162 0.69 12.23 39.61
C CYS A 162 -0.15 11.05 40.13
N ALA A 163 -0.67 10.20 39.24
CA ALA A 163 -1.43 9.01 39.64
C ALA A 163 -0.58 7.96 40.39
N ARG A 164 0.75 8.00 40.24
CA ARG A 164 1.69 7.15 40.99
C ARG A 164 2.30 7.88 42.18
N GLU A 165 2.58 9.17 42.01
CA GLU A 165 3.23 10.04 43.00
C GLU A 165 2.45 11.36 43.11
N PRO A 166 1.42 11.44 43.96
CA PRO A 166 0.56 12.63 44.08
C PRO A 166 1.34 13.92 44.38
N ALA A 167 2.40 13.84 45.18
CA ALA A 167 3.26 14.99 45.51
C ALA A 167 3.93 15.64 44.28
N PHE A 168 4.05 14.91 43.16
CA PHE A 168 4.63 15.43 41.92
C PHE A 168 3.85 16.63 41.37
N GLU A 169 2.53 16.72 41.58
CA GLU A 169 1.68 17.81 41.07
C GLU A 169 2.16 19.21 41.50
N HIS A 170 2.80 19.31 42.66
CA HIS A 170 3.29 20.57 43.22
C HIS A 170 4.76 20.88 42.85
N SER A 171 5.43 19.97 42.13
CA SER A 171 6.85 20.10 41.77
C SER A 171 7.10 21.14 40.66
N GLN A 172 8.34 21.62 40.57
CA GLN A 172 8.77 22.45 39.44
C GLN A 172 8.75 21.65 38.12
N ASP A 173 9.09 20.37 38.18
CA ASP A 173 9.12 19.48 37.02
C ASP A 173 7.74 19.27 36.42
N PHE A 174 6.69 19.13 37.25
CA PHE A 174 5.31 19.08 36.77
C PHE A 174 4.95 20.36 35.99
N ARG A 175 5.23 21.54 36.57
CA ARG A 175 4.98 22.82 35.90
C ARG A 175 5.74 22.93 34.59
N PHE A 176 6.99 22.47 34.55
CA PHE A 176 7.81 22.45 33.35
C PHE A 176 7.24 21.51 32.27
N GLN A 177 6.83 20.30 32.63
CA GLN A 177 6.21 19.35 31.70
C GLN A 177 4.91 19.91 31.10
N VAL A 178 4.03 20.49 31.94
CA VAL A 178 2.81 21.16 31.47
C VAL A 178 3.14 22.30 30.50
N GLN A 179 4.12 23.14 30.84
CA GLN A 179 4.55 24.25 29.98
C GLN A 179 5.09 23.77 28.64
N MET A 180 5.95 22.75 28.61
CA MET A 180 6.54 22.23 27.39
C MET A 180 5.53 21.49 26.50
N GLU A 181 4.63 20.69 27.09
CA GLU A 181 3.52 20.04 26.38
C GLU A 181 2.59 21.08 25.75
N THR A 182 2.28 22.14 26.50
CA THR A 182 1.46 23.26 26.00
C THR A 182 2.16 23.99 24.86
N LEU A 183 3.46 24.31 25.02
CA LEU A 183 4.26 25.00 24.02
C LEU A 183 4.29 24.24 22.69
N ILE A 184 4.58 22.94 22.72
CA ILE A 184 4.66 22.15 21.48
C ILE A 184 3.30 22.01 20.82
N THR A 185 2.22 21.86 21.60
CA THR A 185 0.86 21.75 21.07
C THR A 185 0.39 23.06 20.44
N GLN A 186 0.66 24.22 21.06
CA GLN A 186 0.38 25.53 20.47
C GLN A 186 1.16 25.78 19.17
N SER A 187 2.38 25.23 19.12
CA SER A 187 3.29 25.37 17.98
C SER A 187 2.92 24.49 16.79
N ALA A 188 2.11 23.44 16.96
CA ALA A 188 1.70 22.54 15.88
C ALA A 188 0.75 23.22 14.89
N ASP A 189 0.81 22.79 13.63
CA ASP A 189 -0.10 23.22 12.56
C ASP A 189 -1.48 22.56 12.70
N GLN A 190 -1.49 21.30 13.15
CA GLN A 190 -2.68 20.54 13.49
C GLN A 190 -2.43 19.72 14.76
N VAL A 191 -3.44 19.59 15.61
CA VAL A 191 -3.44 18.79 16.82
C VAL A 191 -4.51 17.71 16.72
N PHE A 192 -4.14 16.47 16.98
CA PHE A 192 -5.07 15.34 17.06
C PHE A 192 -5.13 14.84 18.50
N THR A 193 -6.33 14.52 18.98
CA THR A 193 -6.50 13.93 20.32
C THR A 193 -7.65 12.92 20.37
N LEU A 194 -7.76 12.16 21.47
CA LEU A 194 -8.59 10.96 21.51
C LEU A 194 -10.08 11.24 21.67
N ASN A 195 -10.44 12.22 22.50
CA ASN A 195 -11.82 12.47 22.90
C ASN A 195 -12.04 13.95 23.23
N ARG A 196 -13.31 14.31 23.45
CA ARG A 196 -13.69 15.70 23.73
C ARG A 196 -13.12 16.26 25.04
N PHE A 197 -12.95 15.44 26.07
CA PHE A 197 -12.42 15.89 27.37
C PHE A 197 -10.94 16.29 27.26
N MET A 198 -10.16 15.53 26.49
CA MET A 198 -8.79 15.93 26.15
C MET A 198 -8.76 17.20 25.31
N LYS A 199 -9.68 17.34 24.34
CA LYS A 199 -9.81 18.56 23.54
C LYS A 199 -10.11 19.78 24.41
N GLU A 200 -11.04 19.67 25.35
CA GLU A 200 -11.37 20.71 26.32
C GLU A 200 -10.15 21.09 27.18
N GLU A 201 -9.40 20.10 27.66
CA GLU A 201 -8.18 20.34 28.42
C GLU A 201 -7.10 21.06 27.59
N LEU A 202 -6.93 20.69 26.33
CA LEU A 202 -6.01 21.37 25.41
C LEU A 202 -6.43 22.82 25.13
N ILE A 203 -7.73 23.07 24.97
CA ILE A 203 -8.28 24.42 24.85
C ILE A 203 -8.00 25.23 26.11
N ARG A 204 -8.20 24.65 27.30
CA ARG A 204 -7.90 25.26 28.59
C ARG A 204 -6.42 25.62 28.72
N ARG A 205 -5.52 24.81 28.15
CA ARG A 205 -4.07 25.08 28.07
C ARG A 205 -3.71 26.13 27.01
N GLY A 206 -4.68 26.68 26.27
CA GLY A 206 -4.48 27.77 25.33
C GLY A 206 -4.19 27.32 23.89
N VAL A 207 -4.54 26.09 23.53
CA VAL A 207 -4.52 25.63 22.13
C VAL A 207 -5.82 26.08 21.45
N LYS A 208 -5.71 26.65 20.24
CA LYS A 208 -6.89 27.13 19.50
C LYS A 208 -7.79 25.96 19.10
N ALA A 209 -9.10 26.08 19.33
CA ALA A 209 -10.05 24.99 19.14
C ALA A 209 -10.12 24.48 17.69
N GLU A 210 -9.95 25.36 16.71
CA GLU A 210 -9.92 25.06 15.27
C GLU A 210 -8.69 24.25 14.83
N LYS A 211 -7.64 24.21 15.65
CA LYS A 211 -6.46 23.35 15.41
C LYS A 211 -6.65 21.92 15.94
N ILE A 212 -7.70 21.65 16.71
CA ILE A 212 -7.85 20.39 17.45
C ILE A 212 -8.95 19.54 16.81
N GLU A 213 -8.55 18.38 16.28
CA GLU A 213 -9.43 17.38 15.71
C GLU A 213 -9.38 16.07 16.51
N LEU A 214 -10.50 15.35 16.52
CA LEU A 214 -10.61 14.09 17.23
C LEU A 214 -10.20 12.92 16.32
N VAL A 215 -9.29 12.09 16.82
CA VAL A 215 -8.93 10.78 16.28
C VAL A 215 -9.08 9.77 17.42
N PRO A 216 -10.29 9.23 17.62
CA PRO A 216 -10.55 8.28 18.71
C PRO A 216 -9.69 7.02 18.62
N ASN A 217 -9.64 6.23 19.70
CA ASN A 217 -9.02 4.92 19.64
C ASN A 217 -9.79 4.02 18.66
N GLY A 218 -9.05 3.21 17.89
CA GLY A 218 -9.57 2.17 17.02
C GLY A 218 -9.01 0.80 17.38
N TYR A 219 -9.71 -0.25 16.95
CA TYR A 219 -9.26 -1.62 16.97
C TYR A 219 -8.38 -1.91 15.73
N SER A 220 -7.29 -2.63 15.95
CA SER A 220 -6.31 -3.02 14.94
C SER A 220 -6.61 -4.41 14.38
N GLY A 221 -6.64 -4.53 13.05
CA GLY A 221 -6.84 -5.80 12.36
C GLY A 221 -8.29 -6.11 11.99
N GLU A 222 -8.50 -7.30 11.44
CA GLU A 222 -9.83 -7.87 11.25
C GLU A 222 -10.42 -8.29 12.59
N LEU A 223 -11.75 -8.26 12.70
CA LEU A 223 -12.40 -8.73 13.92
C LEU A 223 -12.09 -10.23 14.12
N PRO A 224 -11.84 -10.67 15.36
CA PRO A 224 -11.62 -12.09 15.65
C PRO A 224 -12.78 -12.96 15.16
N ASP A 225 -12.46 -14.16 14.70
CA ASP A 225 -13.46 -15.21 14.49
C ASP A 225 -14.04 -15.62 15.85
N LEU A 226 -15.28 -15.18 16.11
CA LEU A 226 -15.99 -15.46 17.36
C LEU A 226 -16.50 -16.90 17.44
N ASP A 227 -16.56 -17.61 16.32
CA ASP A 227 -16.98 -19.02 16.25
C ASP A 227 -15.81 -19.98 16.50
N ARG A 228 -14.56 -19.47 16.55
CA ARG A 228 -13.38 -20.25 16.88
C ARG A 228 -13.51 -20.84 18.29
N SER A 229 -13.42 -22.16 18.38
CA SER A 229 -13.29 -22.86 19.66
C SER A 229 -12.00 -22.46 20.39
N SER A 230 -12.14 -22.09 21.66
CA SER A 230 -11.00 -21.83 22.55
C SER A 230 -10.15 -23.09 22.71
N LYS A 231 -8.82 -22.93 22.67
CA LYS A 231 -7.86 -23.98 23.01
C LYS A 231 -7.69 -24.16 24.53
N LEU A 232 -8.16 -23.18 25.30
CA LEU A 232 -8.07 -23.13 26.76
C LEU A 232 -9.46 -23.26 27.38
N SER A 233 -9.56 -24.04 28.45
CA SER A 233 -10.76 -24.19 29.27
C SER A 233 -10.54 -23.62 30.68
N ARG A 234 -11.62 -23.38 31.43
CA ARG A 234 -11.53 -22.93 32.83
C ARG A 234 -10.76 -23.93 33.71
N ALA A 235 -10.88 -25.22 33.40
CA ALA A 235 -10.18 -26.28 34.14
C ALA A 235 -8.65 -26.16 34.01
N ASP A 236 -8.15 -25.70 32.85
CA ASP A 236 -6.70 -25.56 32.59
C ASP A 236 -6.05 -24.48 33.47
N ILE A 237 -6.82 -23.49 33.93
CA ILE A 237 -6.36 -22.46 34.88
C ILE A 237 -6.77 -22.76 36.33
N GLY A 238 -7.30 -23.95 36.60
CA GLY A 238 -7.80 -24.37 37.91
C GLY A 238 -9.13 -23.73 38.33
N CYS A 239 -9.81 -23.02 37.43
CA CYS A 239 -11.08 -22.36 37.71
C CYS A 239 -12.24 -23.36 37.62
N LYS A 240 -13.00 -23.50 38.72
CA LYS A 240 -14.17 -24.39 38.81
C LYS A 240 -15.48 -23.64 39.09
N THR A 241 -15.43 -22.32 39.16
CA THR A 241 -16.56 -21.49 39.52
C THR A 241 -17.56 -21.36 38.37
N GLN A 242 -18.82 -21.10 38.73
CA GLN A 242 -19.89 -20.84 37.78
C GLN A 242 -19.59 -19.61 36.90
N TYR A 243 -19.10 -18.52 37.50
CA TYR A 243 -18.81 -17.27 36.80
C TYR A 243 -17.34 -16.88 36.87
N VAL A 244 -16.86 -16.20 35.83
CA VAL A 244 -15.52 -15.62 35.75
C VAL A 244 -15.62 -14.14 35.39
N VAL A 245 -15.27 -13.29 36.34
CA VAL A 245 -15.04 -11.86 36.11
C VAL A 245 -13.58 -11.67 35.72
N GLY A 246 -13.28 -10.80 34.78
CA GLY A 246 -11.90 -10.65 34.30
C GLY A 246 -11.46 -9.24 33.94
N TYR A 247 -10.15 -9.09 33.81
CA TYR A 247 -9.47 -7.91 33.28
C TYR A 247 -8.29 -8.35 32.44
N VAL A 248 -8.14 -7.75 31.26
CA VAL A 248 -7.02 -8.02 30.34
C VAL A 248 -6.32 -6.70 30.02
N GLY A 249 -5.03 -6.61 30.37
CA GLY A 249 -4.19 -5.46 30.02
C GLY A 249 -3.11 -5.12 31.05
N SER A 250 -2.49 -3.95 30.86
CA SER A 250 -1.44 -3.46 31.76
C SER A 250 -1.96 -3.22 33.19
N PHE A 251 -1.17 -3.59 34.20
CA PHE A 251 -1.49 -3.30 35.60
C PHE A 251 -0.90 -1.94 35.98
N SER A 252 -1.74 -1.02 36.42
CA SER A 252 -1.34 0.30 36.92
C SER A 252 -2.23 0.68 38.10
N LEU A 253 -1.70 1.46 39.04
CA LEU A 253 -2.41 1.79 40.29
C LEU A 253 -3.79 2.44 40.05
N TYR A 254 -3.92 3.20 38.98
CA TYR A 254 -5.16 3.87 38.60
C TYR A 254 -6.19 2.98 37.89
N GLU A 255 -5.81 1.75 37.49
CA GLU A 255 -6.74 0.82 36.81
C GLU A 255 -7.74 0.16 37.79
N GLY A 256 -7.53 0.28 39.11
CA GLY A 256 -8.51 -0.13 40.13
C GLY A 256 -8.67 -1.63 40.37
N LEU A 257 -7.63 -2.43 40.07
CA LEU A 257 -7.69 -3.90 40.19
C LEU A 257 -7.86 -4.38 41.64
N ASP A 258 -7.40 -3.59 42.61
CA ASP A 258 -7.61 -3.80 44.03
C ASP A 258 -9.09 -3.72 44.42
N GLU A 259 -9.81 -2.74 43.87
CA GLU A 259 -11.25 -2.57 44.10
C GLU A 259 -12.06 -3.68 43.42
N LEU A 260 -11.66 -4.12 42.22
CA LEU A 260 -12.30 -5.26 41.56
C LEU A 260 -12.14 -6.56 42.34
N LEU A 261 -10.96 -6.81 42.90
CA LEU A 261 -10.72 -7.96 43.75
C LEU A 261 -11.61 -7.95 45.00
N LYS A 262 -11.68 -6.80 45.70
CA LYS A 262 -12.59 -6.62 46.84
C LYS A 262 -14.05 -6.85 46.45
N ALA A 263 -14.48 -6.34 45.30
CA ALA A 263 -15.85 -6.51 44.82
C ALA A 263 -16.17 -7.98 44.52
N CYS A 264 -15.30 -8.72 43.82
CA CYS A 264 -15.48 -10.15 43.57
C CYS A 264 -15.55 -10.96 44.87
N ALA A 265 -14.73 -10.63 45.87
CA ALA A 265 -14.79 -11.27 47.19
C ALA A 265 -16.15 -11.02 47.89
N GLN A 266 -16.68 -9.79 47.80
CA GLN A 266 -18.00 -9.46 48.36
C GLN A 266 -19.16 -10.12 47.61
N VAL A 267 -19.10 -10.19 46.28
CA VAL A 267 -20.08 -10.93 45.45
C VAL A 267 -20.11 -12.41 45.87
N ARG A 268 -18.95 -13.01 46.16
CA ARG A 268 -18.87 -14.39 46.66
C ARG A 268 -19.47 -14.55 48.05
N GLN A 269 -19.27 -13.57 48.95
CA GLN A 269 -19.92 -13.55 50.27
C GLN A 269 -21.46 -13.45 50.17
N GLN A 270 -22.00 -12.92 49.07
CA GLN A 270 -23.45 -12.91 48.78
C GLN A 270 -23.97 -14.25 48.23
N GLY A 271 -23.11 -15.28 48.12
CA GLY A 271 -23.48 -16.63 47.70
C GLY A 271 -23.37 -16.89 46.19
N ILE A 272 -22.78 -15.97 45.42
CA ILE A 272 -22.57 -16.15 43.97
C ILE A 272 -21.19 -16.75 43.73
N ASP A 273 -21.14 -17.89 43.03
CA ASP A 273 -19.91 -18.62 42.78
C ASP A 273 -19.09 -18.00 41.63
N VAL A 274 -18.12 -17.15 41.98
CA VAL A 274 -17.34 -16.33 41.05
C VAL A 274 -15.83 -16.40 41.29
N SER A 275 -15.05 -16.50 40.21
CA SER A 275 -13.59 -16.33 40.18
C SER A 275 -13.21 -15.01 39.50
N LEU A 276 -12.02 -14.51 39.82
CA LEU A 276 -11.41 -13.33 39.19
C LEU A 276 -10.18 -13.72 38.37
N LEU A 277 -10.20 -13.42 37.06
CA LEU A 277 -9.09 -13.65 36.13
C LEU A 277 -8.43 -12.33 35.71
N LEU A 278 -7.18 -12.10 36.13
CA LEU A 278 -6.41 -10.89 35.81
C LEU A 278 -5.23 -11.24 34.89
N VAL A 279 -5.37 -10.93 33.59
CA VAL A 279 -4.36 -11.21 32.56
C VAL A 279 -3.54 -9.94 32.29
N GLY A 280 -2.23 -10.00 32.51
CA GLY A 280 -1.30 -8.90 32.26
C GLY A 280 -0.21 -8.74 33.31
N SER A 281 0.50 -7.60 33.27
CA SER A 281 1.47 -7.21 34.29
C SER A 281 1.72 -5.69 34.28
N SER A 282 2.42 -5.17 35.29
CA SER A 282 2.83 -3.75 35.32
C SER A 282 4.15 -3.46 34.61
N ASN A 283 4.95 -4.48 34.27
CA ASN A 283 6.21 -4.29 33.58
C ASN A 283 5.94 -3.83 32.14
N SER A 284 6.30 -2.60 31.78
CA SER A 284 6.01 -1.98 30.48
C SER A 284 7.05 -2.23 29.38
N GLN A 285 8.21 -2.83 29.70
CA GLN A 285 9.39 -2.81 28.81
C GLN A 285 9.69 -4.09 28.00
N GLY A 286 8.92 -5.17 28.18
CA GLY A 286 8.73 -6.18 27.13
C GLY A 286 9.87 -7.19 26.93
N LEU A 287 9.74 -8.35 27.58
CA LEU A 287 10.12 -9.65 27.02
C LEU A 287 9.02 -10.66 27.39
N LEU A 288 8.53 -11.43 26.42
CA LEU A 288 7.65 -12.58 26.67
C LEU A 288 8.43 -13.59 27.53
N GLY A 289 7.86 -14.03 28.66
CA GLY A 289 8.49 -15.02 29.54
C GLY A 289 9.18 -14.48 30.80
N VAL A 290 9.23 -13.16 31.02
CA VAL A 290 9.73 -12.59 32.29
C VAL A 290 8.69 -12.79 33.40
N LYS A 291 8.93 -13.79 34.25
CA LYS A 291 8.11 -14.14 35.43
C LYS A 291 8.45 -13.29 36.67
N GLU A 292 9.03 -12.10 36.49
CA GLU A 292 9.41 -11.30 37.65
C GLU A 292 8.19 -10.82 38.44
N PRO A 293 8.22 -10.91 39.78
CA PRO A 293 7.16 -10.42 40.63
C PRO A 293 7.02 -8.91 40.48
N CYS A 294 5.92 -8.49 39.87
CA CYS A 294 5.50 -7.11 39.83
C CYS A 294 4.89 -6.72 41.19
N PHE A 295 5.22 -5.53 41.71
CA PHE A 295 4.70 -5.08 43.01
C PHE A 295 3.16 -5.12 43.10
N ILE A 296 2.45 -4.71 42.04
CA ILE A 296 0.98 -4.75 41.99
C ILE A 296 0.48 -6.19 42.10
N THR A 297 1.11 -7.14 41.41
CA THR A 297 0.74 -8.56 41.48
C THR A 297 0.89 -9.09 42.91
N GLU A 298 1.98 -8.74 43.60
CA GLU A 298 2.19 -9.16 44.98
C GLU A 298 1.21 -8.50 45.97
N GLU A 299 0.89 -7.22 45.78
CA GLU A 299 -0.14 -6.54 46.58
C GLU A 299 -1.53 -7.15 46.36
N LEU A 300 -1.89 -7.53 45.13
CA LEU A 300 -3.15 -8.23 44.84
C LEU A 300 -3.20 -9.61 45.51
N LYS A 301 -2.11 -10.37 45.52
CA LYS A 301 -2.04 -11.66 46.23
C LYS A 301 -2.22 -11.48 47.74
N LYS A 302 -1.52 -10.52 48.35
CA LYS A 302 -1.69 -10.20 49.78
C LYS A 302 -3.12 -9.79 50.11
N LEU A 303 -3.73 -8.99 49.25
CA LEU A 303 -5.12 -8.56 49.41
C LEU A 303 -6.08 -9.77 49.30
N ALA A 304 -5.90 -10.66 48.33
CA ALA A 304 -6.67 -11.89 48.19
C ALA A 304 -6.58 -12.75 49.45
N LYS A 305 -5.38 -12.88 50.03
CA LYS A 305 -5.18 -13.58 51.32
C LYS A 305 -6.00 -12.99 52.44
N SER A 306 -5.96 -11.67 52.59
CA SER A 306 -6.69 -10.98 53.65
C SER A 306 -8.22 -11.08 53.51
N LEU A 307 -8.71 -11.40 52.31
CA LEU A 307 -10.12 -11.52 51.98
C LEU A 307 -10.61 -12.97 51.85
N ASP A 308 -9.75 -13.96 52.12
CA ASP A 308 -10.05 -15.38 51.90
C ASP A 308 -10.54 -15.68 50.46
N PHE A 309 -9.78 -15.14 49.48
CA PHE A 309 -10.10 -15.21 48.05
C PHE A 309 -8.93 -15.75 47.20
N GLU A 310 -7.89 -16.32 47.82
CA GLU A 310 -6.68 -16.80 47.11
C GLU A 310 -7.01 -17.88 46.07
N ASP A 311 -7.86 -18.84 46.43
CA ASP A 311 -8.24 -19.96 45.56
C ASP A 311 -9.10 -19.55 44.34
N TYR A 312 -9.59 -18.30 44.34
CA TYR A 312 -10.49 -17.77 43.32
C TYR A 312 -9.84 -16.65 42.49
N LEU A 313 -8.57 -16.33 42.75
CA LEU A 313 -7.80 -15.34 42.01
C LEU A 313 -6.82 -16.02 41.04
N HIS A 314 -7.02 -15.81 39.74
CA HIS A 314 -6.17 -16.35 38.68
C HIS A 314 -5.31 -15.24 38.04
N LEU A 315 -3.99 -15.41 38.10
CA LEU A 315 -2.99 -14.42 37.64
C LEU A 315 -1.99 -15.07 36.67
N PRO A 316 -2.39 -15.36 35.41
CA PRO A 316 -1.50 -16.02 34.43
C PRO A 316 -0.32 -15.14 33.97
N GLY A 317 -0.34 -13.83 34.26
CA GLY A 317 0.70 -12.90 33.84
C GLY A 317 0.52 -12.40 32.42
N ARG A 318 1.62 -12.06 31.73
CA ARG A 318 1.61 -11.61 30.33
C ARG A 318 1.47 -12.79 29.38
N ILE A 319 0.57 -12.65 28.41
CA ILE A 319 0.23 -13.66 27.41
C ILE A 319 0.56 -13.16 25.99
N PRO A 320 1.03 -14.04 25.08
CA PRO A 320 1.17 -13.72 23.66
C PRO A 320 -0.13 -13.22 23.02
N GLN A 321 -0.01 -12.35 22.01
CA GLN A 321 -1.18 -11.71 21.39
C GLN A 321 -2.11 -12.72 20.69
N ASP A 322 -1.56 -13.79 20.13
CA ASP A 322 -2.28 -14.87 19.44
C ASP A 322 -3.05 -15.81 20.38
N GLU A 323 -2.73 -15.79 21.68
CA GLU A 323 -3.40 -16.55 22.74
C GLU A 323 -4.49 -15.73 23.46
N LEU A 324 -4.56 -14.40 23.27
CA LEU A 324 -5.51 -13.54 23.98
C LEU A 324 -6.97 -13.98 23.80
N GLY A 325 -7.33 -14.46 22.60
CA GLY A 325 -8.68 -14.94 22.33
C GLY A 325 -9.09 -16.13 23.20
N ASP A 326 -8.14 -17.03 23.50
CA ASP A 326 -8.40 -18.20 24.36
C ASP A 326 -8.64 -17.77 25.83
N TYR A 327 -8.01 -16.70 26.30
CA TYR A 327 -8.26 -16.13 27.63
C TYR A 327 -9.56 -15.32 27.71
N TYR A 328 -9.89 -14.51 26.70
CA TYR A 328 -11.18 -13.83 26.64
C TYR A 328 -12.34 -14.84 26.64
N ALA A 329 -12.15 -16.01 26.02
CA ALA A 329 -13.14 -17.09 26.01
C ALA A 329 -13.50 -17.62 27.41
N LEU A 330 -12.62 -17.47 28.40
CA LEU A 330 -12.86 -17.92 29.77
C LEU A 330 -13.75 -16.96 30.58
N ILE A 331 -13.82 -15.69 30.18
CA ILE A 331 -14.40 -14.59 30.95
C ILE A 331 -15.88 -14.38 30.55
N ASP A 332 -16.76 -14.28 31.54
CA ASP A 332 -18.17 -13.94 31.36
C ASP A 332 -18.39 -12.41 31.36
N LEU A 333 -17.69 -11.70 32.25
CA LEU A 333 -17.78 -10.24 32.37
C LEU A 333 -16.38 -9.63 32.53
N VAL A 334 -15.98 -8.82 31.57
CA VAL A 334 -14.77 -8.00 31.70
C VAL A 334 -15.13 -6.71 32.43
N VAL A 335 -14.31 -6.33 33.42
CA VAL A 335 -14.50 -5.09 34.18
C VAL A 335 -13.29 -4.19 34.01
N ILE A 336 -13.50 -2.91 33.68
CA ILE A 336 -12.45 -1.87 33.67
C ILE A 336 -12.75 -0.86 34.78
N PRO A 337 -12.18 -1.05 35.99
CA PRO A 337 -12.62 -0.37 37.20
C PRO A 337 -11.78 0.87 37.54
N ARG A 338 -11.50 1.72 36.55
CA ARG A 338 -10.62 2.88 36.73
C ARG A 338 -11.07 3.80 37.85
N LYS A 339 -10.12 4.22 38.69
CA LYS A 339 -10.31 5.21 39.77
C LYS A 339 -10.58 6.61 39.20
N SER A 340 -11.28 7.47 39.95
CA SER A 340 -11.60 8.84 39.54
C SER A 340 -10.41 9.80 39.68
N LEU A 341 -9.29 9.49 39.02
CA LEU A 341 -8.10 10.33 38.98
C LEU A 341 -8.10 11.25 37.75
N PRO A 342 -7.42 12.42 37.79
CA PRO A 342 -7.42 13.38 36.68
C PRO A 342 -7.05 12.77 35.31
N VAL A 343 -6.10 11.83 35.27
CA VAL A 343 -5.72 11.13 34.03
C VAL A 343 -6.85 10.25 33.49
N CYS A 344 -7.62 9.59 34.37
CA CYS A 344 -8.71 8.71 34.00
C CYS A 344 -9.96 9.49 33.54
N GLU A 345 -10.16 10.69 34.08
CA GLU A 345 -11.23 11.62 33.68
C GLU A 345 -11.01 12.28 32.31
N LEU A 346 -9.78 12.22 31.80
CA LEU A 346 -9.41 12.82 30.52
C LEU A 346 -9.11 11.77 29.45
N VAL A 347 -8.31 10.75 29.78
CA VAL A 347 -7.70 9.87 28.77
C VAL A 347 -8.45 8.54 28.65
N SER A 348 -9.05 8.30 27.48
CA SER A 348 -9.74 7.05 27.16
C SER A 348 -8.74 5.89 26.98
N PRO A 349 -8.92 4.74 27.66
CA PRO A 349 -8.13 3.54 27.38
C PRO A 349 -8.48 2.93 26.02
N ILE A 350 -7.56 2.14 25.46
CA ILE A 350 -7.80 1.35 24.25
C ILE A 350 -8.47 -0.01 24.55
N LYS A 351 -8.32 -0.51 25.79
CA LYS A 351 -8.79 -1.82 26.27
C LYS A 351 -10.26 -2.14 25.94
N PRO A 352 -11.23 -1.20 26.10
CA PRO A 352 -12.63 -1.46 25.75
C PRO A 352 -12.82 -1.96 24.32
N LEU A 353 -11.96 -1.55 23.37
CA LEU A 353 -12.07 -1.93 21.97
C LEU A 353 -11.73 -3.39 21.74
N GLU A 354 -10.73 -3.90 22.45
CA GLU A 354 -10.32 -5.30 22.35
C GLU A 354 -11.38 -6.22 22.97
N VAL A 355 -11.90 -5.86 24.14
CA VAL A 355 -13.02 -6.56 24.78
C VAL A 355 -14.24 -6.63 23.86
N ALA A 356 -14.58 -5.49 23.25
CA ALA A 356 -15.68 -5.38 22.30
C ALA A 356 -15.44 -6.24 21.04
N ALA A 357 -14.21 -6.28 20.52
CA ALA A 357 -13.86 -7.03 19.33
C ALA A 357 -13.94 -8.56 19.56
N TYR A 358 -13.57 -9.03 20.75
CA TYR A 358 -13.76 -10.44 21.16
C TYR A 358 -15.19 -10.76 21.62
N GLY A 359 -16.13 -9.82 21.45
CA GLY A 359 -17.54 -10.04 21.73
C GLY A 359 -17.85 -10.32 23.20
N ARG A 360 -17.07 -9.77 24.14
CA ARG A 360 -17.25 -10.01 25.59
C ARG A 360 -18.04 -8.90 26.26
N ALA A 361 -18.82 -9.27 27.29
CA ALA A 361 -19.53 -8.30 28.09
C ALA A 361 -18.53 -7.41 28.85
N LEU A 362 -18.80 -6.10 28.86
CA LEU A 362 -17.92 -5.09 29.43
C LEU A 362 -18.68 -4.19 30.41
N LEU A 363 -18.20 -4.14 31.65
CA LEU A 363 -18.59 -3.18 32.68
C LEU A 363 -17.44 -2.19 32.92
N VAL A 364 -17.74 -0.90 32.99
CA VAL A 364 -16.73 0.15 33.16
C VAL A 364 -17.06 1.08 34.33
N SER A 365 -16.07 1.71 34.94
CA SER A 365 -16.34 2.82 35.86
C SER A 365 -16.85 4.04 35.09
N ASP A 366 -17.58 4.92 35.77
CA ASP A 366 -18.23 6.08 35.17
C ASP A 366 -17.32 7.31 35.00
N VAL A 367 -16.00 7.12 35.08
CA VAL A 367 -15.03 8.13 34.64
C VAL A 367 -15.38 8.57 33.21
N LYS A 368 -15.31 9.87 32.97
CA LYS A 368 -15.94 10.52 31.80
C LYS A 368 -15.74 9.79 30.46
N PRO A 369 -14.52 9.40 30.04
CA PRO A 369 -14.32 8.76 28.73
C PRO A 369 -14.88 7.34 28.65
N LEU A 370 -14.85 6.57 29.74
CA LEU A 370 -15.39 5.21 29.77
C LEU A 370 -16.92 5.21 29.77
N LYS A 371 -17.52 6.11 30.53
CA LYS A 371 -18.98 6.34 30.51
C LYS A 371 -19.47 6.70 29.11
N GLU A 372 -18.77 7.59 28.42
CA GLU A 372 -19.08 7.96 27.04
C GLU A 372 -19.02 6.76 26.10
N ILE A 373 -17.99 5.92 26.18
CA ILE A 373 -17.86 4.69 25.39
C ILE A 373 -19.06 3.76 25.62
N SER A 374 -19.46 3.55 26.87
CA SER A 374 -20.58 2.68 27.23
C SER A 374 -21.93 3.20 26.70
N ILE A 375 -22.13 4.52 26.72
CA ILE A 375 -23.32 5.18 26.15
C ILE A 375 -23.31 5.10 24.62
N GLU A 376 -22.19 5.39 23.98
CA GLU A 376 -22.05 5.31 22.51
C GLU A 376 -22.27 3.90 21.97
N ALA A 377 -21.95 2.88 22.76
CA ALA A 377 -22.20 1.49 22.43
C ALA A 377 -23.68 1.08 22.55
N GLY A 378 -24.55 1.97 23.04
CA GLY A 378 -25.97 1.69 23.26
C GLY A 378 -26.24 0.75 24.45
N VAL A 379 -25.23 0.55 25.30
CA VAL A 379 -25.27 -0.41 26.41
C VAL A 379 -25.55 0.29 27.74
N SER A 380 -24.91 1.45 27.98
CA SER A 380 -25.04 2.25 29.22
C SER A 380 -24.82 1.47 30.52
N GLN A 381 -23.92 0.49 30.48
CA GLN A 381 -23.48 -0.26 31.66
C GLN A 381 -22.20 0.35 32.22
N TYR A 382 -22.34 0.99 33.37
CA TYR A 382 -21.25 1.56 34.15
C TYR A 382 -21.61 1.61 35.64
N PHE A 383 -20.60 1.69 36.49
CA PHE A 383 -20.74 1.84 37.94
C PHE A 383 -20.01 3.10 38.42
N ARG A 384 -20.35 3.59 39.61
CA ARG A 384 -19.72 4.80 40.16
C ARG A 384 -18.26 4.53 40.50
N ALA A 385 -17.34 5.33 39.93
CA ALA A 385 -15.92 5.24 40.26
C ALA A 385 -15.69 5.46 41.76
N ASP A 386 -14.74 4.73 42.34
CA ASP A 386 -14.39 4.76 43.78
C ASP A 386 -15.55 4.39 44.74
N ASP A 387 -16.62 3.73 44.24
CA ASP A 387 -17.74 3.21 45.02
C ASP A 387 -17.83 1.68 44.89
N ALA A 388 -17.23 0.98 45.86
CA ALA A 388 -17.20 -0.48 45.90
C ALA A 388 -18.61 -1.11 45.93
N LYS A 389 -19.58 -0.43 46.56
CA LYS A 389 -20.95 -0.93 46.64
C LYS A 389 -21.62 -0.90 45.26
N SER A 390 -21.46 0.20 44.54
CA SER A 390 -21.97 0.33 43.16
C SER A 390 -21.35 -0.71 42.23
N LEU A 391 -20.06 -1.03 42.40
CA LEU A 391 -19.38 -2.07 41.62
C LEU A 391 -19.96 -3.46 41.91
N VAL A 392 -20.11 -3.83 43.19
CA VAL A 392 -20.70 -5.12 43.60
C VAL A 392 -22.11 -5.28 43.08
N GLU A 393 -22.97 -4.25 43.26
CA GLU A 393 -24.35 -4.27 42.76
C GLU A 393 -24.40 -4.51 41.25
N LYS A 394 -23.55 -3.82 40.47
CA LYS A 394 -23.52 -3.98 39.01
C LYS A 394 -22.94 -5.29 38.52
N ILE A 395 -21.91 -5.82 39.19
CA ILE A 395 -21.40 -7.16 38.88
C ILE A 395 -22.51 -8.18 39.12
N THR A 396 -23.13 -8.18 40.30
CA THR A 396 -24.22 -9.10 40.67
C THR A 396 -25.39 -9.02 39.69
N GLU A 397 -25.85 -7.81 39.33
CA GLU A 397 -26.91 -7.58 38.35
C GLU A 397 -26.60 -8.22 36.99
N ILE A 398 -25.39 -7.98 36.46
CA ILE A 398 -25.02 -8.44 35.12
C ILE A 398 -24.79 -9.95 35.06
N ILE A 399 -24.03 -10.52 36.00
CA ILE A 399 -23.62 -11.93 35.91
C ILE A 399 -24.79 -12.89 36.17
N THR A 400 -25.81 -12.46 36.91
CA THR A 400 -26.98 -13.30 37.22
C THR A 400 -28.06 -13.28 36.14
N GLU A 401 -27.96 -12.38 35.14
CA GLU A 401 -28.93 -12.24 34.06
C GLU A 401 -28.28 -12.44 32.67
N GLN A 402 -28.39 -13.66 32.13
CA GLN A 402 -27.75 -14.03 30.87
C GLN A 402 -28.17 -13.17 29.66
N GLU A 403 -29.42 -12.70 29.63
CA GLU A 403 -29.89 -11.81 28.56
C GLU A 403 -29.24 -10.42 28.63
N THR A 404 -28.90 -9.95 29.83
CA THR A 404 -28.14 -8.70 30.02
C THR A 404 -26.72 -8.83 29.50
N ILE A 405 -26.02 -9.93 29.79
CA ILE A 405 -24.70 -10.24 29.20
C ILE A 405 -24.76 -10.18 27.67
N LYS A 406 -25.66 -10.95 27.05
CA LYS A 406 -25.80 -11.00 25.58
C LYS A 406 -26.14 -9.65 24.96
N LYS A 407 -26.89 -8.80 25.68
CA LYS A 407 -27.21 -7.44 25.23
C LYS A 407 -25.96 -6.55 25.23
N ILE A 408 -25.15 -6.65 26.28
CA ILE A 408 -23.88 -5.91 26.42
C ILE A 408 -22.91 -6.32 25.31
N GLU A 409 -22.71 -7.63 25.11
CA GLU A 409 -21.84 -8.19 24.08
C GLU A 409 -22.20 -7.69 22.68
N ARG A 410 -23.48 -7.81 22.31
CA ARG A 410 -23.98 -7.34 21.00
C ARG A 410 -23.79 -5.84 20.81
N GLY A 411 -24.05 -5.03 21.85
CA GLY A 411 -23.92 -3.58 21.77
C GLY A 411 -22.48 -3.15 21.52
N TYR A 412 -21.53 -3.66 22.32
CA TYR A 412 -20.11 -3.36 22.14
C TYR A 412 -19.54 -3.88 20.82
N LEU A 413 -19.86 -5.11 20.43
CA LEU A 413 -19.41 -5.70 19.17
C LEU A 413 -19.93 -4.90 17.95
N SER A 414 -21.21 -4.49 17.98
CA SER A 414 -21.79 -3.64 16.95
C SER A 414 -21.12 -2.26 16.91
N TRP A 415 -20.82 -1.67 18.06
CA TRP A 415 -20.16 -0.37 18.14
C TRP A 415 -18.73 -0.39 17.62
N VAL A 416 -17.92 -1.38 18.02
CA VAL A 416 -16.52 -1.46 17.57
C VAL A 416 -16.43 -1.68 16.07
N SER A 417 -17.21 -2.62 15.53
CA SER A 417 -17.23 -2.97 14.09
C SER A 417 -17.67 -1.81 13.21
N GLN A 418 -18.63 -1.00 13.66
CA GLN A 418 -19.19 0.10 12.87
C GLN A 418 -18.44 1.41 13.01
N LYS A 419 -17.91 1.72 14.21
CA LYS A 419 -17.42 3.06 14.56
C LYS A 419 -15.97 3.13 15.06
N ARG A 420 -15.40 2.05 15.58
CA ARG A 420 -14.10 2.06 16.28
C ARG A 420 -13.09 1.07 15.69
N ILE A 421 -13.05 0.95 14.37
CA ILE A 421 -11.91 0.36 13.64
C ILE A 421 -11.01 1.47 13.08
N TRP A 422 -9.70 1.23 12.94
CA TRP A 422 -8.75 2.28 12.52
C TRP A 422 -9.11 2.91 11.18
N SER A 423 -9.50 2.11 10.18
CA SER A 423 -9.92 2.59 8.86
C SER A 423 -11.06 3.61 8.90
N LYS A 424 -11.87 3.64 9.98
CA LYS A 424 -12.93 4.64 10.20
C LYS A 424 -12.45 5.83 11.03
N THR A 425 -11.60 5.60 12.02
CA THR A 425 -11.16 6.66 12.95
C THR A 425 -10.09 7.58 12.36
N ILE A 426 -9.30 7.11 11.39
CA ILE A 426 -8.24 7.91 10.76
C ILE A 426 -8.71 8.81 9.61
N ILE A 427 -10.01 8.79 9.24
CA ILE A 427 -10.54 9.58 8.11
C ILE A 427 -10.20 11.07 8.25
N THR A 428 -10.31 11.60 9.46
CA THR A 428 -9.95 12.99 9.78
C THR A 428 -8.47 13.28 9.49
N LEU A 429 -7.58 12.36 9.88
CA LEU A 429 -6.14 12.46 9.60
C LEU A 429 -5.83 12.41 8.10
N ILE A 430 -6.51 11.52 7.35
CA ILE A 430 -6.38 11.41 5.89
C ILE A 430 -6.84 12.70 5.22
N SER A 431 -8.03 13.19 5.57
CA SER A 431 -8.57 14.44 5.04
C SER A 431 -7.62 15.62 5.26
N LYS A 432 -6.96 15.68 6.42
CA LYS A 432 -5.95 16.70 6.68
C LYS A 432 -4.71 16.53 5.80
N LEU A 433 -4.19 15.31 5.65
CA LEU A 433 -3.06 15.04 4.75
C LEU A 433 -3.41 15.38 3.29
N ASP A 434 -4.63 15.09 2.85
CA ASP A 434 -5.14 15.42 1.52
C ASP A 434 -5.29 16.93 1.32
N SER A 435 -5.72 17.68 2.34
CA SER A 435 -5.82 19.14 2.26
C SER A 435 -4.46 19.80 1.97
N LEU A 436 -3.36 19.19 2.42
CA LEU A 436 -2.00 19.67 2.12
C LEU A 436 -1.60 19.45 0.65
N LYS A 437 -2.28 18.53 -0.06
CA LYS A 437 -2.09 18.29 -1.51
C LYS A 437 -2.64 19.45 -2.35
N ILE A 438 -3.62 20.22 -1.85
CA ILE A 438 -4.43 21.18 -2.61
C ILE A 438 -3.79 22.58 -2.72
N THR A 439 -2.60 22.82 -2.18
CA THR A 439 -2.03 24.19 -2.11
C THR A 439 -1.35 24.70 -3.41
N LYS A 440 -2.04 24.59 -4.55
CA LYS A 440 -1.89 25.48 -5.71
C LYS A 440 -3.26 25.70 -6.34
N LYS A 441 -3.77 26.95 -6.24
CA LYS A 441 -4.95 27.55 -6.90
C LYS A 441 -6.35 27.21 -6.34
N ILE A 442 -6.89 28.11 -5.50
CA ILE A 442 -7.83 29.19 -5.87
C ILE A 442 -8.28 29.87 -4.57
N ALA A 443 -7.87 31.13 -4.42
CA ALA A 443 -8.60 32.11 -3.64
C ALA A 443 -9.56 32.78 -4.61
N THR A 444 -10.86 32.58 -4.46
CA THR A 444 -11.94 33.53 -4.76
C THR A 444 -13.30 32.93 -4.36
N SER A 445 -14.19 33.83 -3.95
CA SER A 445 -15.62 33.69 -3.63
C SER A 445 -16.02 32.81 -2.44
N LYS A 446 -16.17 33.49 -1.29
CA LYS A 446 -17.29 33.26 -0.39
C LYS A 446 -18.59 33.58 -1.13
N GLU A 447 -19.57 32.70 -1.08
CA GLU A 447 -20.97 33.05 -0.79
C GLU A 447 -21.81 31.80 -0.49
N SER A 448 -22.89 32.06 0.24
CA SER A 448 -23.76 31.14 0.98
C SER A 448 -24.62 30.19 0.15
N ALA A 449 -24.98 29.03 0.70
CA ALA A 449 -26.34 28.50 0.58
C ALA A 449 -26.67 27.55 1.75
N LYS A 450 -27.72 27.91 2.49
CA LYS A 450 -28.50 27.04 3.38
C LYS A 450 -29.45 26.19 2.52
N ASP A 451 -29.77 24.99 3.03
CA ASP A 451 -30.92 24.13 2.73
C ASP A 451 -31.39 23.99 1.28
N THR A 452 -31.30 22.77 0.71
CA THR A 452 -32.40 22.18 -0.07
C THR A 452 -32.17 20.68 -0.30
N HIS A 453 -33.10 19.85 0.19
CA HIS A 453 -33.53 18.66 -0.51
C HIS A 453 -34.43 19.10 -1.67
N HIS A 454 -33.95 19.05 -2.91
CA HIS A 454 -34.80 18.95 -4.11
C HIS A 454 -33.98 18.34 -5.25
N ILE A 455 -34.48 17.24 -5.79
CA ILE A 455 -33.93 16.49 -6.94
C ILE A 455 -34.78 16.85 -8.15
N GLU A 456 -34.16 17.49 -9.13
CA GLU A 456 -34.57 17.48 -10.54
C GLU A 456 -33.30 17.35 -11.39
N CYS A 457 -33.31 16.45 -12.36
CA CYS A 457 -32.17 16.26 -13.26
C CYS A 457 -31.95 17.48 -14.17
N LEU A 458 -30.78 18.12 -13.95
CA LEU A 458 -29.90 18.87 -14.86
C LEU A 458 -30.32 20.27 -15.36
N PRO A 459 -29.37 21.21 -15.33
CA PRO A 459 -28.79 21.65 -16.59
C PRO A 459 -27.29 21.36 -16.64
N PHE A 460 -26.86 20.93 -17.83
CA PHE A 460 -25.48 20.79 -18.23
C PHE A 460 -24.77 22.14 -18.12
N GLU A 461 -24.11 22.39 -16.99
CA GLU A 461 -23.15 23.49 -16.91
C GLU A 461 -21.99 23.20 -17.87
N ASN A 462 -21.66 24.21 -18.68
CA ASN A 462 -20.59 24.19 -19.68
C ASN A 462 -19.31 23.57 -19.12
N LEU A 463 -19.00 22.36 -19.54
CA LEU A 463 -17.75 21.70 -19.23
C LEU A 463 -17.06 21.35 -20.54
N LEU A 464 -16.14 22.23 -20.94
CA LEU A 464 -15.14 21.87 -21.92
C LEU A 464 -14.40 20.61 -21.41
N PRO A 465 -14.12 19.63 -22.27
CA PRO A 465 -13.36 18.46 -21.88
C PRO A 465 -12.01 18.90 -21.29
N LYS A 466 -11.72 18.48 -20.06
CA LYS A 466 -10.40 18.64 -19.45
C LYS A 466 -9.45 17.63 -20.08
N VAL A 467 -9.00 17.87 -21.31
CA VAL A 467 -7.87 17.14 -21.87
C VAL A 467 -6.66 17.46 -20.99
N LYS A 468 -6.13 16.46 -20.28
CA LYS A 468 -4.88 16.65 -19.53
C LYS A 468 -3.78 16.94 -20.56
N PRO A 469 -3.05 18.07 -20.46
CA PRO A 469 -1.96 18.35 -21.38
C PRO A 469 -0.90 17.25 -21.26
N LYS A 470 -0.53 16.64 -22.40
CA LYS A 470 0.61 15.72 -22.45
C LYS A 470 1.91 16.51 -22.29
N LEU A 471 2.92 15.90 -21.67
CA LEU A 471 4.26 16.46 -21.63
C LEU A 471 4.82 16.53 -23.05
N LYS A 472 5.38 17.68 -23.42
CA LYS A 472 6.07 17.90 -24.68
C LYS A 472 7.58 17.76 -24.48
N ILE A 473 8.17 16.73 -25.03
CA ILE A 473 9.55 16.31 -24.73
C ILE A 473 10.38 16.35 -26.01
N ALA A 474 11.43 17.16 -26.02
CA ALA A 474 12.47 17.02 -27.05
C ALA A 474 13.30 15.78 -26.72
N SER A 475 13.45 14.85 -27.67
CA SER A 475 13.99 13.54 -27.36
C SER A 475 15.06 13.06 -28.34
N ILE A 476 16.10 12.40 -27.82
CA ILE A 476 17.05 11.58 -28.58
C ILE A 476 16.95 10.17 -28.02
N LEU A 477 16.18 9.32 -28.70
CA LEU A 477 15.87 7.96 -28.29
C LEU A 477 16.13 6.98 -29.43
N ASP A 478 16.50 5.74 -29.11
CA ASP A 478 16.42 4.64 -30.05
C ASP A 478 14.95 4.31 -30.39
N THR A 479 14.76 3.52 -31.44
CA THR A 479 13.43 3.15 -31.95
C THR A 479 12.56 2.49 -30.87
N PHE A 480 13.15 1.69 -29.97
CA PHE A 480 12.40 0.95 -28.96
C PHE A 480 11.91 1.88 -27.84
N SER A 481 12.80 2.70 -27.31
CA SER A 481 12.45 3.67 -26.26
C SER A 481 11.49 4.72 -26.78
N HIS A 482 11.66 5.17 -28.04
CA HIS A 482 10.70 6.06 -28.70
C HIS A 482 9.31 5.43 -28.73
N ALA A 483 9.18 4.20 -29.25
CA ALA A 483 7.91 3.49 -29.31
C ALA A 483 7.25 3.30 -27.93
N CYS A 484 8.06 3.18 -26.87
CA CYS A 484 7.58 3.00 -25.52
C CYS A 484 7.09 4.29 -24.85
N PHE A 485 7.75 5.44 -25.08
CA PHE A 485 7.36 6.70 -24.46
C PHE A 485 6.29 7.45 -25.27
N ALA A 486 6.27 7.31 -26.60
CA ALA A 486 5.39 8.06 -27.51
C ALA A 486 3.88 7.99 -27.19
N PRO A 487 3.31 6.87 -26.69
CA PRO A 487 1.88 6.84 -26.34
C PRO A 487 1.52 7.82 -25.20
N THR A 488 2.47 8.04 -24.29
CA THR A 488 2.25 8.72 -23.01
C THR A 488 2.58 10.23 -23.02
N CYS A 489 3.33 10.69 -24.03
CA CYS A 489 3.80 12.07 -24.15
C CYS A 489 3.90 12.50 -25.62
N GLU A 490 4.05 13.80 -25.88
CA GLU A 490 4.36 14.31 -27.21
C GLU A 490 5.89 14.34 -27.37
N LEU A 491 6.44 13.41 -28.15
CA LEU A 491 7.87 13.35 -28.44
C LEU A 491 8.22 14.15 -29.69
N ILE A 492 9.17 15.08 -29.55
CA ILE A 492 9.80 15.79 -30.66
C ILE A 492 11.15 15.11 -30.92
N SER A 493 11.19 14.25 -31.93
CA SER A 493 12.43 13.61 -32.40
C SER A 493 13.31 14.62 -33.12
N ILE A 494 14.25 15.21 -32.39
CA ILE A 494 15.17 16.24 -32.90
C ILE A 494 16.33 15.64 -33.69
N THR A 495 16.89 16.37 -34.64
CA THR A 495 18.05 15.96 -35.45
C THR A 495 19.22 16.93 -35.26
N PRO A 496 20.48 16.49 -35.38
CA PRO A 496 21.62 17.38 -35.17
C PRO A 496 21.69 18.54 -36.17
N LYS A 497 21.06 18.43 -37.36
CA LYS A 497 21.08 19.48 -38.37
C LYS A 497 19.97 20.52 -38.22
N GLN A 498 18.89 20.20 -37.50
CA GLN A 498 17.67 21.00 -37.51
C GLN A 498 17.12 21.27 -36.11
N TRP A 499 17.74 20.79 -35.04
CA TRP A 499 17.20 20.93 -33.69
C TRP A 499 16.91 22.39 -33.31
N GLU A 500 17.74 23.35 -33.76
CA GLU A 500 17.50 24.78 -33.53
C GLU A 500 16.16 25.22 -34.14
N GLN A 501 15.93 24.91 -35.41
CA GLN A 501 14.67 25.22 -36.10
C GLN A 501 13.48 24.44 -35.50
N GLN A 502 13.69 23.17 -35.14
CA GLN A 502 12.66 22.32 -34.56
C GLN A 502 12.19 22.83 -33.19
N LEU A 503 13.04 23.55 -32.46
CA LEU A 503 12.78 24.01 -31.09
C LEU A 503 12.60 25.53 -30.94
N ALA A 504 12.97 26.35 -31.93
CA ALA A 504 12.98 27.83 -31.85
C ALA A 504 11.64 28.47 -31.41
N GLU A 505 10.52 27.82 -31.70
CA GLU A 505 9.16 28.32 -31.41
C GLU A 505 8.35 27.37 -30.50
N GLN A 506 8.96 26.30 -30.00
CA GLN A 506 8.27 25.28 -29.23
C GLN A 506 8.52 25.40 -27.73
N LYS A 507 7.43 25.44 -26.95
CA LYS A 507 7.51 25.30 -25.49
C LYS A 507 7.60 23.82 -25.14
N ILE A 508 8.81 23.35 -24.87
CA ILE A 508 9.08 21.97 -24.41
C ILE A 508 9.22 21.93 -22.88
N ASP A 509 8.84 20.82 -22.27
CA ASP A 509 8.88 20.60 -20.83
C ASP A 509 10.22 20.05 -20.35
N MET A 510 10.93 19.30 -21.19
CA MET A 510 12.28 18.77 -20.92
C MET A 510 12.99 18.33 -22.21
N LEU A 511 14.31 18.21 -22.12
CA LEU A 511 15.15 17.48 -23.07
C LEU A 511 15.47 16.09 -22.48
N LEU A 512 15.02 15.02 -23.14
CA LEU A 512 15.29 13.63 -22.74
C LEU A 512 16.23 12.95 -23.74
N VAL A 513 17.42 12.57 -23.28
CA VAL A 513 18.41 11.85 -24.08
C VAL A 513 18.69 10.53 -23.41
N GLU A 514 18.63 9.43 -24.13
CA GLU A 514 19.13 8.15 -23.61
C GLU A 514 20.55 7.87 -24.09
N SER A 515 21.19 6.85 -23.52
CA SER A 515 22.44 6.26 -24.03
C SER A 515 22.22 5.51 -25.37
N ALA A 516 21.79 6.24 -26.40
CA ALA A 516 21.45 5.70 -27.71
C ALA A 516 22.71 5.53 -28.58
N TRP A 517 22.92 4.32 -29.07
CA TRP A 517 23.85 4.07 -30.18
C TRP A 517 23.27 4.54 -31.52
N HIS A 518 21.96 4.34 -31.68
CA HIS A 518 21.17 4.58 -32.90
C HIS A 518 20.01 5.55 -32.58
N GLY A 519 20.33 6.79 -32.22
CA GLY A 519 19.33 7.79 -31.79
C GLY A 519 18.57 8.44 -32.95
N ASN A 520 17.24 8.48 -32.85
CA ASN A 520 16.27 9.04 -33.81
C ASN A 520 16.56 8.63 -35.25
N ASN A 521 16.39 7.33 -35.55
CA ASN A 521 16.63 6.75 -36.89
C ASN A 521 18.04 7.07 -37.42
N ASP A 522 19.06 6.80 -36.61
CA ASP A 522 20.48 6.99 -36.92
C ASP A 522 20.96 8.42 -37.17
N THR A 523 20.09 9.42 -37.04
CA THR A 523 20.51 10.82 -37.20
C THR A 523 21.54 11.26 -36.15
N TRP A 524 21.53 10.63 -34.96
CA TRP A 524 22.51 10.85 -33.89
C TRP A 524 23.63 9.80 -33.82
N LEU A 525 23.81 9.00 -34.88
CA LEU A 525 24.87 8.00 -34.93
C LEU A 525 26.24 8.63 -34.61
N ASN A 526 26.99 7.96 -33.74
CA ASN A 526 28.31 8.37 -33.26
C ASN A 526 28.38 9.74 -32.53
N ARG A 527 27.27 10.24 -31.97
CA ARG A 527 27.23 11.55 -31.28
C ARG A 527 26.93 11.51 -29.78
N VAL A 528 26.33 10.43 -29.27
CA VAL A 528 25.95 10.33 -27.84
C VAL A 528 27.04 9.68 -27.00
N ALA A 529 27.57 8.52 -27.42
CA ALA A 529 28.68 7.86 -26.73
C ALA A 529 30.01 8.58 -26.96
N LYS A 530 31.03 8.21 -26.18
CA LYS A 530 32.41 8.67 -26.35
C LYS A 530 33.05 8.07 -27.61
N TYR A 531 33.55 8.92 -28.51
CA TYR A 531 34.31 8.54 -29.70
C TYR A 531 35.57 9.41 -29.84
N ASN A 532 36.62 8.88 -30.46
CA ASN A 532 37.88 9.61 -30.66
C ASN A 532 37.73 10.79 -31.64
N ALA A 533 36.81 10.68 -32.60
CA ALA A 533 36.50 11.71 -33.59
C ALA A 533 34.97 11.78 -33.78
N PRO A 534 34.23 12.45 -32.88
CA PRO A 534 32.79 12.64 -33.06
C PRO A 534 32.53 13.49 -34.31
N PRO A 535 31.42 13.28 -35.05
CA PRO A 535 31.16 14.00 -36.30
C PRO A 535 31.03 15.52 -36.14
N ASP A 536 30.51 15.97 -35.00
CA ASP A 536 30.26 17.38 -34.65
C ASP A 536 30.06 17.50 -33.12
N ASN A 537 29.78 18.73 -32.66
CA ASN A 537 29.53 19.08 -31.25
C ASN A 537 28.04 19.34 -30.95
N GLN A 538 27.12 18.99 -31.85
CA GLN A 538 25.71 19.40 -31.81
C GLN A 538 24.99 19.01 -30.52
N LEU A 539 25.31 17.85 -29.93
CA LEU A 539 24.72 17.43 -28.65
C LEU A 539 25.10 18.37 -27.52
N SER A 540 26.35 18.85 -27.49
CA SER A 540 26.81 19.76 -26.44
C SER A 540 26.19 21.15 -26.60
N GLU A 541 26.03 21.63 -27.83
CA GLU A 541 25.34 22.89 -28.14
C GLU A 541 23.87 22.85 -27.73
N LEU A 542 23.16 21.76 -28.07
CA LEU A 542 21.77 21.52 -27.65
C LEU A 542 21.59 21.52 -26.13
N ILE A 543 22.48 20.84 -25.39
CA ILE A 543 22.43 20.82 -23.91
C ILE A 543 22.63 22.22 -23.34
N GLN A 544 23.60 22.98 -23.87
CA GLN A 544 23.83 24.36 -23.44
C GLN A 544 22.65 25.27 -23.74
N TRP A 545 22.04 25.12 -24.92
CA TRP A 545 20.82 25.84 -25.29
C TRP A 545 19.66 25.55 -24.34
N ALA A 546 19.42 24.27 -24.02
CA ALA A 546 18.35 23.85 -23.12
C ALA A 546 18.55 24.47 -21.72
N LYS A 547 19.78 24.41 -21.18
CA LYS A 547 20.12 25.04 -19.89
C LYS A 547 19.95 26.55 -19.90
N LYS A 548 20.37 27.24 -20.97
CA LYS A 548 20.19 28.69 -21.12
C LYS A 548 18.72 29.08 -21.19
N SER A 549 17.88 28.16 -21.68
CA SER A 549 16.44 28.34 -21.81
C SER A 549 15.64 27.86 -20.59
N ASP A 550 16.31 27.51 -19.49
CA ASP A 550 15.71 26.96 -18.25
C ASP A 550 14.88 25.68 -18.48
N ILE A 551 15.31 24.86 -19.45
CA ILE A 551 14.69 23.57 -19.78
C ILE A 551 15.47 22.45 -19.08
N PRO A 552 14.82 21.62 -18.24
CA PRO A 552 15.47 20.49 -17.60
C PRO A 552 16.11 19.53 -18.60
N THR A 553 17.39 19.21 -18.40
CA THR A 553 18.12 18.23 -19.22
C THR A 553 18.22 16.90 -18.50
N VAL A 554 17.68 15.84 -19.11
CA VAL A 554 17.60 14.48 -18.57
C VAL A 554 18.41 13.50 -19.42
N PHE A 555 19.31 12.76 -18.80
CA PHE A 555 20.01 11.63 -19.42
C PHE A 555 19.57 10.31 -18.81
N TRP A 556 19.10 9.35 -19.62
CA TRP A 556 18.83 7.97 -19.17
C TRP A 556 19.84 7.00 -19.75
N ASN A 557 20.80 6.56 -18.93
CA ASN A 557 21.74 5.53 -19.32
C ASN A 557 21.11 4.14 -19.14
N LYS A 558 20.62 3.58 -20.25
CA LYS A 558 20.03 2.24 -20.33
C LYS A 558 21.06 1.12 -20.56
N GLU A 559 22.31 1.50 -20.82
CA GLU A 559 23.41 0.58 -21.12
C GLU A 559 24.28 0.29 -19.89
N ASP A 560 23.94 0.88 -18.74
CA ASP A 560 24.60 0.64 -17.46
C ASP A 560 24.23 -0.73 -16.88
N PRO A 561 25.20 -1.46 -16.29
CA PRO A 561 26.59 -1.06 -16.01
C PRO A 561 27.59 -1.33 -17.16
N SER A 562 27.22 -2.13 -18.15
CA SER A 562 28.17 -2.70 -19.13
C SER A 562 28.88 -1.66 -19.99
N ASN A 563 28.23 -0.52 -20.27
CA ASN A 563 28.79 0.55 -21.09
C ASN A 563 28.93 1.87 -20.34
N PHE A 564 29.06 1.84 -19.00
CA PHE A 564 29.21 3.04 -18.18
C PHE A 564 30.29 4.01 -18.71
N GLU A 565 31.50 3.49 -18.98
CA GLU A 565 32.64 4.26 -19.49
C GLU A 565 32.41 4.87 -20.88
N ARG A 566 31.49 4.30 -21.67
CA ARG A 566 31.16 4.80 -23.00
C ARG A 566 30.25 6.03 -22.96
N PHE A 567 29.49 6.24 -21.87
CA PHE A 567 28.46 7.27 -21.80
C PHE A 567 28.65 8.27 -20.66
N ILE A 568 29.50 7.97 -19.67
CA ILE A 568 29.71 8.83 -18.49
C ILE A 568 30.04 10.28 -18.85
N GLU A 569 30.94 10.51 -19.81
CA GLU A 569 31.36 11.86 -20.24
C GLU A 569 30.21 12.69 -20.80
N THR A 570 29.24 12.04 -21.45
CA THR A 570 28.03 12.68 -21.96
C THR A 570 27.00 12.86 -20.85
N ALA A 571 26.76 11.82 -20.04
CA ALA A 571 25.79 11.84 -18.95
C ALA A 571 26.05 12.98 -17.96
N ILE A 572 27.32 13.22 -17.59
CA ILE A 572 27.70 14.31 -16.68
C ILE A 572 27.57 15.71 -17.29
N LYS A 573 27.04 15.86 -18.51
CA LYS A 573 26.66 17.18 -19.04
C LYS A 573 25.22 17.54 -18.69
N PHE A 574 24.38 16.56 -18.35
CA PHE A 574 22.97 16.75 -18.02
C PHE A 574 22.77 17.10 -16.53
N ASP A 575 21.58 17.65 -16.22
CA ASP A 575 21.20 18.07 -14.86
C ASP A 575 20.65 16.88 -14.05
N TYR A 576 19.93 15.99 -14.72
CA TYR A 576 19.33 14.79 -14.15
C TYR A 576 19.86 13.54 -14.87
N ILE A 577 20.41 12.60 -14.11
CA ILE A 577 20.94 11.34 -14.63
C ILE A 577 20.11 10.19 -14.07
N PHE A 578 19.60 9.35 -14.96
CA PHE A 578 18.94 8.10 -14.63
C PHE A 578 19.79 6.94 -15.13
N THR A 579 19.92 5.90 -14.34
CA THR A 579 20.68 4.68 -14.67
C THR A 579 19.79 3.45 -14.53
N THR A 580 19.92 2.45 -15.40
CA THR A 580 19.25 1.15 -15.22
C THR A 580 19.81 0.35 -14.05
N ASP A 581 21.07 0.59 -13.64
CA ASP A 581 21.72 -0.07 -12.50
C ASP A 581 21.92 0.90 -11.32
N GLU A 582 21.26 0.60 -10.19
CA GLU A 582 21.41 1.33 -8.91
C GLU A 582 22.87 1.36 -8.43
N ASN A 583 23.67 0.34 -8.72
CA ASN A 583 25.09 0.31 -8.34
C ASN A 583 25.93 1.37 -9.08
N CYS A 584 25.46 1.88 -10.23
CA CYS A 584 26.15 2.94 -10.97
C CYS A 584 25.93 4.32 -10.35
N ILE A 585 24.96 4.51 -9.45
CA ILE A 585 24.69 5.82 -8.83
C ILE A 585 25.94 6.36 -8.11
N GLU A 586 26.59 5.53 -7.30
CA GLU A 586 27.84 5.90 -6.62
C GLU A 586 28.99 6.13 -7.60
N GLN A 587 29.00 5.46 -8.76
CA GLN A 587 30.01 5.68 -9.79
C GLN A 587 29.83 7.03 -10.48
N TYR A 588 28.59 7.42 -10.80
CA TYR A 588 28.30 8.77 -11.30
C TYR A 588 28.70 9.85 -10.30
N ARG A 589 28.40 9.66 -9.01
CA ARG A 589 28.76 10.62 -7.94
C ARG A 589 30.27 10.90 -7.85
N LYS A 590 31.12 9.94 -8.23
CA LYS A 590 32.58 10.15 -8.29
C LYS A 590 33.03 11.07 -9.43
N HIS A 591 32.21 11.25 -10.46
CA HIS A 591 32.55 11.97 -11.70
C HIS A 591 31.79 13.30 -11.86
N THR A 592 30.95 13.69 -10.89
CA THR A 592 30.16 14.92 -10.94
C THR A 592 30.03 15.57 -9.56
N SER A 593 29.55 16.82 -9.50
CA SER A 593 29.27 17.51 -8.23
C SER A 593 28.18 16.79 -7.42
N ALA A 594 28.26 16.92 -6.09
CA ALA A 594 27.31 16.32 -5.14
C ALA A 594 25.86 16.82 -5.30
N GLU A 595 25.66 17.94 -6.00
CA GLU A 595 24.35 18.58 -6.19
C GLU A 595 23.53 17.98 -7.35
N LYS A 596 24.13 17.16 -8.22
CA LYS A 596 23.41 16.56 -9.35
C LYS A 596 22.45 15.47 -8.91
N TYR A 597 21.27 15.45 -9.55
CA TYR A 597 20.29 14.41 -9.32
C TYR A 597 20.67 13.14 -10.08
N ILE A 598 20.86 12.04 -9.36
CA ILE A 598 21.17 10.73 -9.93
C ILE A 598 20.24 9.69 -9.29
N ALA A 599 19.53 8.91 -10.09
CA ALA A 599 18.62 7.87 -9.59
C ALA A 599 18.55 6.64 -10.50
N ALA A 600 18.10 5.51 -9.94
CA ALA A 600 17.80 4.33 -10.73
C ALA A 600 16.46 4.49 -11.47
N LEU A 601 16.44 4.13 -12.75
CA LEU A 601 15.25 4.04 -13.60
C LEU A 601 15.28 2.70 -14.35
N PRO A 602 14.66 1.65 -13.78
CA PRO A 602 14.60 0.33 -14.41
C PRO A 602 13.83 0.36 -15.72
N PHE A 603 13.99 -0.68 -16.54
CA PHE A 603 13.12 -0.90 -17.70
C PHE A 603 11.65 -1.10 -17.30
N ALA A 604 10.78 -1.09 -18.30
CA ALA A 604 9.33 -1.17 -18.18
C ALA A 604 8.73 -1.80 -19.45
N ALA A 605 7.41 -2.00 -19.45
CA ALA A 605 6.64 -2.36 -20.64
C ALA A 605 5.68 -1.23 -21.03
N GLU A 606 5.43 -1.08 -22.32
CA GLU A 606 4.42 -0.14 -22.85
C GLU A 606 3.13 -0.91 -23.22
N PRO A 607 2.00 -0.70 -22.52
CA PRO A 607 0.75 -1.46 -22.70
C PRO A 607 0.20 -1.53 -24.13
N SER A 608 0.34 -0.46 -24.91
CA SER A 608 -0.18 -0.40 -26.28
C SER A 608 0.49 -1.41 -27.22
N ILE A 609 1.75 -1.77 -26.96
CA ILE A 609 2.55 -2.67 -27.81
C ILE A 609 2.99 -3.96 -27.10
N HIS A 610 3.00 -3.99 -25.76
CA HIS A 610 3.23 -5.17 -24.93
C HIS A 610 1.95 -5.51 -24.16
N ASN A 611 1.19 -6.47 -24.68
CA ASN A 611 -0.11 -6.86 -24.13
C ASN A 611 -0.44 -8.30 -24.50
N SER A 612 -1.43 -8.89 -23.84
CA SER A 612 -1.81 -10.29 -24.03
C SER A 612 -2.70 -10.55 -25.25
N HIS A 613 -2.88 -9.59 -26.17
CA HIS A 613 -3.73 -9.77 -27.36
C HIS A 613 -3.12 -10.73 -28.35
N LEU A 614 -3.63 -11.96 -28.38
CA LEU A 614 -3.19 -13.00 -29.29
C LEU A 614 -3.78 -12.78 -30.69
N LYS A 615 -2.92 -12.74 -31.72
CA LYS A 615 -3.35 -12.87 -33.13
C LYS A 615 -3.43 -14.33 -33.57
N SER A 616 -2.71 -15.20 -32.88
CA SER A 616 -2.68 -16.64 -33.09
C SER A 616 -2.60 -17.34 -31.73
N PRO A 617 -3.04 -18.61 -31.62
CA PRO A 617 -2.88 -19.42 -30.42
C PRO A 617 -1.45 -19.42 -29.88
N ARG A 618 -1.19 -19.84 -28.64
CA ARG A 618 0.19 -20.03 -28.16
C ARG A 618 0.77 -21.36 -28.66
N LEU A 619 2.06 -21.38 -28.97
CA LEU A 619 2.83 -22.60 -29.20
C LEU A 619 3.10 -23.26 -27.86
N PRO A 620 2.85 -24.57 -27.70
CA PRO A 620 3.11 -25.30 -26.47
C PRO A 620 4.59 -25.67 -26.34
N ILE A 621 5.49 -24.73 -26.61
CA ILE A 621 6.94 -24.89 -26.50
C ILE A 621 7.58 -23.66 -25.83
N THR A 622 8.85 -23.78 -25.48
CA THR A 622 9.64 -22.69 -24.92
C THR A 622 10.28 -21.82 -26.01
N SER A 623 10.59 -20.57 -25.68
CA SER A 623 11.37 -19.69 -26.55
C SER A 623 12.51 -18.99 -25.83
N PHE A 624 13.58 -18.72 -26.56
CA PHE A 624 14.65 -17.83 -26.14
C PHE A 624 14.99 -16.86 -27.27
N ALA A 625 15.16 -15.58 -26.94
CA ALA A 625 15.72 -14.60 -27.86
C ALA A 625 17.01 -14.05 -27.29
N GLY A 626 18.10 -13.99 -28.05
CA GLY A 626 19.34 -13.41 -27.52
C GLY A 626 20.57 -13.83 -28.29
N THR A 627 21.70 -13.30 -27.85
CA THR A 627 23.00 -13.56 -28.45
C THR A 627 23.77 -14.53 -27.57
N TYR A 628 24.38 -15.54 -28.21
CA TYR A 628 25.37 -16.41 -27.60
C TYR A 628 26.77 -15.84 -27.81
N TYR A 629 27.67 -16.00 -26.84
CA TYR A 629 29.05 -15.50 -26.92
C TYR A 629 30.01 -16.66 -26.67
N THR A 630 30.93 -16.93 -27.61
CA THR A 630 31.95 -17.97 -27.43
C THR A 630 33.09 -17.53 -26.51
N ASP A 631 33.31 -16.22 -26.37
CA ASP A 631 34.54 -15.67 -25.80
C ASP A 631 34.32 -15.04 -24.40
N ASP A 632 33.08 -14.74 -24.02
CA ASP A 632 32.74 -13.89 -22.87
C ASP A 632 31.87 -14.63 -21.81
N PHE A 633 32.16 -14.38 -20.53
CA PHE A 633 31.44 -14.83 -19.32
C PHE A 633 31.20 -16.35 -19.21
N GLY A 634 32.20 -17.10 -18.74
CA GLY A 634 32.08 -18.54 -18.48
C GLY A 634 30.82 -18.92 -17.69
N THR A 635 30.44 -18.12 -16.70
CA THR A 635 29.23 -18.33 -15.88
C THR A 635 27.93 -18.10 -16.65
N ARG A 636 27.84 -17.06 -17.49
CA ARG A 636 26.64 -16.80 -18.32
C ARG A 636 26.44 -17.91 -19.34
N ARG A 637 27.51 -18.32 -20.02
CA ARG A 637 27.46 -19.40 -21.00
C ARG A 637 27.05 -20.72 -20.37
N GLN A 638 27.64 -21.10 -19.24
CA GLN A 638 27.22 -22.30 -18.50
C GLN A 638 25.73 -22.25 -18.13
N ALA A 639 25.24 -21.11 -17.65
CA ALA A 639 23.83 -20.94 -17.31
C ALA A 639 22.92 -21.00 -18.55
N MET A 640 23.39 -20.48 -19.69
CA MET A 640 22.70 -20.52 -20.98
C MET A 640 22.66 -21.94 -21.55
N ASP A 641 23.79 -22.64 -21.56
CA ASP A 641 23.89 -24.03 -22.01
C ASP A 641 22.97 -24.92 -21.18
N MET A 642 23.02 -24.80 -19.85
CA MET A 642 22.13 -25.54 -18.95
C MET A 642 20.67 -25.26 -19.27
N LEU A 643 20.24 -23.99 -19.23
CA LEU A 643 18.82 -23.66 -19.39
C LEU A 643 18.29 -24.04 -20.78
N LEU A 644 19.04 -23.79 -21.85
CA LEU A 644 18.61 -24.09 -23.21
C LEU A 644 18.59 -25.60 -23.50
N ARG A 645 19.57 -26.36 -23.02
CA ARG A 645 19.58 -27.83 -23.16
C ARG A 645 18.46 -28.47 -22.35
N THR A 646 18.17 -27.97 -21.15
CA THR A 646 17.02 -28.47 -20.38
C THR A 646 15.70 -28.13 -21.07
N ALA A 647 15.58 -26.93 -21.63
CA ALA A 647 14.37 -26.47 -22.31
C ALA A 647 14.09 -27.19 -23.64
N SER A 648 15.11 -27.71 -24.32
CA SER A 648 14.92 -28.48 -25.56
C SER A 648 14.07 -29.75 -25.35
N ASN A 649 14.08 -30.32 -24.14
CA ASN A 649 13.20 -31.44 -23.75
C ASN A 649 11.70 -31.07 -23.71
N TYR A 650 11.39 -29.77 -23.70
CA TYR A 650 10.03 -29.23 -23.68
C TYR A 650 9.67 -28.50 -24.98
N GLY A 651 10.49 -28.68 -26.03
CA GLY A 651 10.45 -27.90 -27.26
C GLY A 651 11.07 -26.51 -27.07
N LEU A 652 11.90 -26.10 -28.02
CA LEU A 652 12.65 -24.85 -27.95
C LEU A 652 12.75 -24.19 -29.33
N ASP A 653 12.47 -22.90 -29.38
CA ASP A 653 12.87 -22.03 -30.48
C ASP A 653 13.82 -20.94 -29.99
N ILE A 654 14.92 -20.76 -30.72
CA ILE A 654 15.95 -19.75 -30.46
C ILE A 654 15.92 -18.69 -31.57
N PHE A 655 15.77 -17.43 -31.16
CA PHE A 655 15.91 -16.27 -32.05
C PHE A 655 17.24 -15.57 -31.78
N ASP A 656 18.18 -15.77 -32.71
CA ASP A 656 19.54 -15.24 -32.61
C ASP A 656 19.65 -13.88 -33.31
N ARG A 657 20.02 -12.86 -32.55
CA ARG A 657 20.24 -11.50 -33.07
C ARG A 657 21.41 -11.45 -34.07
N MET A 658 22.36 -12.37 -33.96
CA MET A 658 23.59 -12.44 -34.76
C MET A 658 23.49 -13.44 -35.92
N PHE A 659 22.30 -13.97 -36.20
CA PHE A 659 22.08 -15.04 -37.18
C PHE A 659 22.64 -14.75 -38.58
N ASN A 660 22.47 -13.50 -39.04
CA ASN A 660 22.87 -13.05 -40.37
C ASN A 660 24.36 -12.66 -40.48
N LEU A 661 25.15 -12.72 -39.40
CA LEU A 661 26.59 -12.46 -39.47
C LEU A 661 27.30 -13.53 -40.30
N THR A 662 28.40 -13.13 -40.94
CA THR A 662 29.24 -14.00 -41.78
C THR A 662 30.70 -13.91 -41.36
N GLY A 663 31.54 -14.83 -41.86
CA GLY A 663 32.98 -14.80 -41.62
C GLY A 663 33.38 -15.01 -40.16
N LYS A 664 34.42 -14.28 -39.72
CA LYS A 664 35.01 -14.42 -38.38
C LYS A 664 34.08 -14.00 -37.26
N ASP A 665 33.23 -12.99 -37.49
CA ASP A 665 32.28 -12.51 -36.49
C ASP A 665 31.21 -13.57 -36.19
N LYS A 666 30.79 -14.36 -37.19
CA LYS A 666 29.86 -15.47 -36.97
C LYS A 666 30.40 -16.50 -35.98
N GLN A 667 31.70 -16.78 -36.02
CA GLN A 667 32.31 -17.77 -35.13
C GLN A 667 32.24 -17.33 -33.66
N ARG A 668 32.34 -16.03 -33.39
CA ARG A 668 32.27 -15.45 -32.05
C ARG A 668 30.89 -15.60 -31.38
N TYR A 669 29.84 -15.71 -32.18
CA TYR A 669 28.45 -15.75 -31.70
C TYR A 669 27.76 -17.09 -31.99
N LYS A 670 28.53 -18.09 -32.44
CA LYS A 670 27.98 -19.39 -32.83
C LYS A 670 27.47 -20.16 -31.61
N TYR A 671 26.19 -20.53 -31.61
CA TYR A 671 25.62 -21.47 -30.65
C TYR A 671 26.25 -22.87 -30.77
N PRO A 672 26.28 -23.67 -29.68
CA PRO A 672 26.72 -25.06 -29.69
C PRO A 672 26.00 -25.91 -30.76
N ASP A 673 26.69 -26.90 -31.33
CA ASP A 673 26.19 -27.67 -32.48
C ASP A 673 24.87 -28.41 -32.19
N ASP A 674 24.66 -28.87 -30.96
CA ASP A 674 23.43 -29.53 -30.53
C ASP A 674 22.25 -28.56 -30.30
N LEU A 675 22.51 -27.26 -30.18
CA LEU A 675 21.48 -26.23 -30.07
C LEU A 675 21.12 -25.58 -31.42
N GLN A 676 21.95 -25.76 -32.45
CA GLN A 676 21.71 -25.24 -33.80
C GLN A 676 20.34 -25.64 -34.40
N PRO A 677 19.82 -26.87 -34.22
CA PRO A 677 18.52 -27.27 -34.76
C PRO A 677 17.33 -26.47 -34.22
N TYR A 678 17.48 -25.78 -33.09
CA TYR A 678 16.42 -24.97 -32.46
C TYR A 678 16.43 -23.51 -32.94
N ILE A 679 17.40 -23.09 -33.73
CA ILE A 679 17.49 -21.70 -34.22
C ILE A 679 16.44 -21.47 -35.32
N ARG A 680 15.70 -20.36 -35.21
CA ARG A 680 14.63 -19.94 -36.15
C ARG A 680 14.94 -18.64 -36.88
N GLY A 681 16.19 -18.19 -36.82
CA GLY A 681 16.65 -16.94 -37.43
C GLY A 681 16.68 -15.77 -36.46
N SER A 682 16.62 -14.56 -36.99
CA SER A 682 16.55 -13.30 -36.24
C SER A 682 15.18 -12.66 -36.41
N LEU A 683 14.66 -12.01 -35.37
CA LEU A 683 13.41 -11.26 -35.44
C LEU A 683 13.67 -9.76 -35.44
N ASN A 684 12.95 -9.03 -36.29
CA ASN A 684 12.81 -7.58 -36.19
C ASN A 684 11.90 -7.19 -35.02
N TYR A 685 11.69 -5.89 -34.80
CA TYR A 685 10.94 -5.44 -33.62
C TYR A 685 9.47 -5.89 -33.61
N GLU A 686 8.75 -5.78 -34.72
CA GLU A 686 7.34 -6.19 -34.81
C GLU A 686 7.19 -7.70 -34.63
N GLU A 687 8.09 -8.47 -35.24
CA GLU A 687 8.14 -9.92 -35.10
C GLU A 687 8.46 -10.35 -33.65
N MET A 688 9.35 -9.62 -32.96
CA MET A 688 9.64 -9.85 -31.55
C MET A 688 8.41 -9.64 -30.65
N LEU A 689 7.60 -8.61 -30.93
CA LEU A 689 6.36 -8.35 -30.19
C LEU A 689 5.35 -9.50 -30.38
N GLU A 690 5.26 -10.06 -31.58
CA GLU A 690 4.43 -11.25 -31.82
C GLU A 690 5.00 -12.48 -31.10
N ALA A 691 6.31 -12.71 -31.19
CA ALA A 691 6.97 -13.81 -30.51
C ALA A 691 6.77 -13.76 -28.99
N TYR A 692 6.82 -12.58 -28.36
CA TYR A 692 6.56 -12.43 -26.93
C TYR A 692 5.18 -12.90 -26.50
N ARG A 693 4.19 -12.95 -27.41
CA ARG A 693 2.84 -13.44 -27.16
C ARG A 693 2.65 -14.89 -27.59
N ARG A 694 3.43 -15.34 -28.57
CA ARG A 694 3.23 -16.61 -29.26
C ARG A 694 3.64 -17.84 -28.46
N TYR A 695 4.57 -17.74 -27.52
CA TYR A 695 5.09 -18.93 -26.81
C TYR A 695 4.42 -19.18 -25.47
N ARG A 696 4.45 -20.43 -25.01
CA ARG A 696 3.93 -20.83 -23.69
C ARG A 696 4.86 -20.35 -22.57
N VAL A 697 6.16 -20.56 -22.70
CA VAL A 697 7.16 -20.11 -21.72
C VAL A 697 8.30 -19.43 -22.46
N ALA A 698 8.83 -18.36 -21.89
CA ALA A 698 10.00 -17.69 -22.40
C ALA A 698 11.16 -17.77 -21.41
N LEU A 699 12.37 -17.92 -21.95
CA LEU A 699 13.59 -18.12 -21.20
C LEU A 699 14.37 -16.80 -21.13
N ASN A 700 14.93 -16.51 -19.95
CA ASN A 700 15.79 -15.36 -19.74
C ASN A 700 17.12 -15.77 -19.11
N VAL A 701 18.21 -15.24 -19.65
CA VAL A 701 19.57 -15.44 -19.10
C VAL A 701 20.15 -14.06 -18.81
N ASN A 702 20.58 -13.84 -17.57
CA ASN A 702 21.10 -12.54 -17.12
C ASN A 702 22.62 -12.42 -17.33
N SER A 703 23.07 -11.30 -17.90
CA SER A 703 24.51 -10.93 -17.96
C SER A 703 24.93 -10.15 -16.72
N VAL A 704 23.98 -9.43 -16.11
CA VAL A 704 24.15 -8.64 -14.91
C VAL A 704 23.26 -9.26 -13.84
N SER A 705 23.84 -10.10 -12.98
CA SER A 705 23.11 -10.79 -11.91
C SER A 705 23.15 -10.03 -10.58
N GLY A 706 24.20 -9.23 -10.35
CA GLY A 706 24.43 -8.51 -9.09
C GLY A 706 23.78 -7.12 -8.99
N SER A 707 23.12 -6.65 -10.05
CA SER A 707 22.44 -5.35 -10.00
C SER A 707 21.11 -5.48 -9.24
N PRO A 708 20.80 -4.54 -8.32
CA PRO A 708 19.50 -4.48 -7.66
C PRO A 708 18.35 -4.03 -8.55
N THR A 709 18.62 -3.50 -9.75
CA THR A 709 17.59 -2.94 -10.65
C THR A 709 17.76 -3.30 -12.12
N MET A 710 18.95 -3.71 -12.57
CA MET A 710 19.25 -4.01 -13.97
C MET A 710 19.12 -5.51 -14.28
N PHE A 711 18.25 -5.81 -15.24
CA PHE A 711 18.15 -7.06 -15.99
C PHE A 711 17.47 -6.76 -17.33
N SER A 712 17.34 -7.78 -18.19
CA SER A 712 16.79 -7.60 -19.53
C SER A 712 15.38 -6.99 -19.51
N ARG A 713 15.18 -5.92 -20.29
CA ARG A 713 13.85 -5.30 -20.52
C ARG A 713 12.78 -6.31 -20.93
N ARG A 714 13.19 -7.37 -21.62
CA ARG A 714 12.32 -8.47 -22.07
C ARG A 714 11.49 -9.08 -20.95
N VAL A 715 12.02 -9.12 -19.73
CA VAL A 715 11.29 -9.70 -18.61
C VAL A 715 9.99 -8.93 -18.36
N PHE A 716 10.03 -7.60 -18.38
CA PHE A 716 8.83 -6.76 -18.26
C PHE A 716 7.89 -6.97 -19.46
N GLU A 717 8.45 -7.01 -20.66
CA GLU A 717 7.71 -7.12 -21.91
C GLU A 717 6.96 -8.46 -22.03
N LEU A 718 7.61 -9.57 -21.70
CA LEU A 718 7.02 -10.91 -21.70
C LEU A 718 5.90 -11.03 -20.68
N LEU A 719 6.11 -10.55 -19.46
CA LEU A 719 5.09 -10.57 -18.42
C LEU A 719 3.89 -9.69 -18.81
N ALA A 720 4.10 -8.53 -19.41
CA ALA A 720 3.03 -7.70 -19.98
C ALA A 720 2.26 -8.41 -21.10
N CYS A 721 2.94 -9.24 -21.89
CA CYS A 721 2.33 -10.09 -22.91
C CYS A 721 1.65 -11.35 -22.35
N GLY A 722 1.61 -11.55 -21.02
CA GLY A 722 1.04 -12.73 -20.39
C GLY A 722 1.86 -14.00 -20.60
N THR A 723 3.16 -13.88 -20.85
CA THR A 723 4.07 -15.02 -21.06
C THR A 723 4.93 -15.23 -19.82
N PRO A 724 4.73 -16.34 -19.08
CA PRO A 724 5.59 -16.69 -17.96
C PRO A 724 7.06 -16.80 -18.36
N VAL A 725 7.94 -16.41 -17.43
CA VAL A 725 9.39 -16.37 -17.64
C VAL A 725 10.08 -17.31 -16.67
N VAL A 726 11.01 -18.13 -17.18
CA VAL A 726 12.00 -18.83 -16.37
C VAL A 726 13.35 -18.15 -16.59
N SER A 727 14.00 -17.75 -15.50
CA SER A 727 15.22 -16.94 -15.58
C SER A 727 16.38 -17.56 -14.82
N THR A 728 17.61 -17.33 -15.28
CA THR A 728 18.79 -17.49 -14.41
C THR A 728 18.80 -16.41 -13.31
N PRO A 729 19.59 -16.55 -12.22
CA PRO A 729 19.46 -15.70 -11.05
C PRO A 729 19.80 -14.22 -11.33
N SER A 730 19.04 -13.31 -10.70
CA SER A 730 19.30 -11.87 -10.72
C SER A 730 18.68 -11.21 -9.49
N ILE A 731 19.49 -10.44 -8.75
CA ILE A 731 19.02 -9.68 -7.57
C ILE A 731 17.89 -8.73 -7.97
N GLY A 732 17.99 -8.11 -9.14
CA GLY A 732 16.97 -7.20 -9.64
C GLY A 732 15.63 -7.89 -9.89
N ILE A 733 15.64 -9.10 -10.46
CA ILE A 733 14.41 -9.87 -10.68
C ILE A 733 13.74 -10.21 -9.33
N ASP A 734 14.52 -10.73 -8.38
CA ASP A 734 14.00 -11.11 -7.06
C ASP A 734 13.45 -9.91 -6.30
N ARG A 735 14.15 -8.77 -6.36
CA ARG A 735 13.75 -7.53 -5.68
C ARG A 735 12.51 -6.88 -6.30
N ILE A 736 12.39 -6.89 -7.63
CA ILE A 736 11.30 -6.21 -8.35
C ILE A 736 10.04 -7.07 -8.38
N PHE A 737 10.16 -8.38 -8.61
CA PHE A 737 9.02 -9.27 -8.82
C PHE A 737 8.70 -10.21 -7.64
N GLY A 738 9.49 -10.18 -6.56
CA GLY A 738 9.13 -10.80 -5.28
C GLY A 738 8.84 -12.31 -5.35
N GLY A 739 9.55 -13.04 -6.22
CA GLY A 739 9.37 -14.48 -6.41
C GLY A 739 8.32 -14.89 -7.46
N LEU A 740 7.69 -13.93 -8.15
CA LEU A 740 6.76 -14.21 -9.26
C LEU A 740 7.43 -14.89 -10.46
N ILE A 741 8.72 -14.62 -10.68
CA ILE A 741 9.53 -15.23 -11.74
C ILE A 741 10.36 -16.34 -11.12
N THR A 742 10.23 -17.57 -11.64
CA THR A 742 11.05 -18.68 -11.17
C THR A 742 12.49 -18.50 -11.63
N THR A 743 13.39 -18.25 -10.66
CA THR A 743 14.83 -18.19 -10.89
C THR A 743 15.48 -19.55 -10.63
N ILE A 744 16.30 -20.03 -11.57
CA ILE A 744 16.91 -21.36 -11.51
C ILE A 744 18.44 -21.29 -11.49
N LYS A 745 19.07 -22.27 -10.86
CA LYS A 745 20.55 -22.42 -10.76
C LYS A 745 21.04 -23.75 -11.33
N THR A 746 20.19 -24.78 -11.31
CA THR A 746 20.56 -26.15 -11.72
C THR A 746 19.63 -26.65 -12.82
N GLU A 747 20.08 -27.69 -13.54
CA GLU A 747 19.27 -28.39 -14.54
C GLU A 747 18.01 -29.01 -13.92
N GLN A 748 18.10 -29.53 -12.69
CA GLN A 748 16.95 -30.08 -11.98
C GLN A 748 15.90 -29.00 -11.71
N GLU A 749 16.31 -27.86 -11.15
CA GLU A 749 15.42 -26.72 -10.91
C GLU A 749 14.80 -26.19 -12.21
N ALA A 750 15.59 -26.11 -13.30
CA ALA A 750 15.10 -25.73 -14.62
C ALA A 750 14.06 -26.71 -15.15
N SER A 751 14.30 -28.01 -15.02
CA SER A 751 13.38 -29.06 -15.47
C SER A 751 12.07 -29.01 -14.68
N GLU A 752 12.13 -28.89 -13.35
CA GLU A 752 10.94 -28.79 -12.49
C GLU A 752 10.10 -27.53 -12.83
N ALA A 753 10.76 -26.38 -12.98
CA ALA A 753 10.10 -25.12 -13.32
C ALA A 753 9.41 -25.19 -14.69
N LEU A 754 10.11 -25.70 -15.70
CA LEU A 754 9.56 -25.87 -17.04
C LEU A 754 8.46 -26.92 -17.06
N HIS A 755 8.65 -28.07 -16.42
CA HIS A 755 7.63 -29.11 -16.33
C HIS A 755 6.31 -28.56 -15.78
N ASN A 756 6.38 -27.79 -14.69
CA ASN A 756 5.19 -27.23 -14.05
C ASN A 756 4.50 -26.22 -14.99
N LEU A 757 5.22 -25.25 -15.56
CA LEU A 757 4.61 -24.28 -16.48
C LEU A 757 4.08 -24.92 -17.78
N MET A 758 4.74 -25.97 -18.28
CA MET A 758 4.34 -26.65 -19.50
C MET A 758 3.12 -27.54 -19.30
N ASN A 759 3.06 -28.27 -18.18
CA ASN A 759 2.06 -29.33 -17.96
C ASN A 759 0.97 -29.00 -16.93
N ASN A 760 1.08 -27.90 -16.19
CA ASN A 760 0.07 -27.44 -15.24
C ASN A 760 -0.62 -26.15 -15.75
N PRO A 761 -1.79 -26.27 -16.42
CA PRO A 761 -2.51 -25.11 -16.97
C PRO A 761 -2.89 -24.07 -15.93
N LEU A 762 -3.26 -24.52 -14.72
CA LEU A 762 -3.66 -23.65 -13.62
C LEU A 762 -2.48 -22.83 -13.10
N HIS A 763 -1.35 -23.49 -12.87
CA HIS A 763 -0.14 -22.80 -12.44
C HIS A 763 0.33 -21.79 -13.49
N TRP A 764 0.32 -22.18 -14.77
CA TRP A 764 0.66 -21.29 -15.88
C TRP A 764 -0.24 -20.05 -15.92
N LEU A 765 -1.57 -20.25 -15.82
CA LEU A 765 -2.55 -19.18 -15.88
C LEU A 765 -2.37 -18.18 -14.73
N LYS A 766 -2.19 -18.70 -13.51
CA LYS A 766 -1.92 -17.88 -12.32
C LYS A 766 -0.67 -17.03 -12.49
N THR A 767 0.43 -17.63 -12.92
CA THR A 767 1.71 -16.94 -13.15
C THR A 767 1.58 -15.88 -14.24
N SER A 768 0.86 -16.18 -15.32
CA SER A 768 0.60 -15.25 -16.42
C SER A 768 -0.18 -14.02 -15.96
N VAL A 769 -1.34 -14.22 -15.31
CA VAL A 769 -2.20 -13.14 -14.81
C VAL A 769 -1.46 -12.26 -13.80
N GLN A 770 -0.76 -12.87 -12.85
CA GLN A 770 0.01 -12.14 -11.85
C GLN A 770 1.15 -11.33 -12.49
N GLY A 771 1.80 -11.89 -13.53
CA GLY A 771 2.76 -11.19 -14.39
C GLY A 771 2.20 -9.91 -14.99
N VAL A 772 1.09 -10.02 -15.70
CA VAL A 772 0.43 -8.88 -16.35
C VAL A 772 0.04 -7.82 -15.34
N ARG A 773 -0.66 -8.20 -14.26
CA ARG A 773 -1.10 -7.27 -13.20
C ARG A 773 0.08 -6.52 -12.58
N THR A 774 1.13 -7.23 -12.21
CA THR A 774 2.34 -6.63 -11.60
C THR A 774 2.99 -5.60 -12.51
N VAL A 775 3.11 -5.92 -13.81
CA VAL A 775 3.71 -4.99 -14.77
C VAL A 775 2.82 -3.76 -15.01
N PHE A 776 1.53 -3.96 -15.23
CA PHE A 776 0.62 -2.85 -15.54
C PHE A 776 0.37 -1.93 -14.34
N GLN A 777 0.43 -2.45 -13.11
CA GLN A 777 0.25 -1.65 -11.89
C GLN A 777 1.49 -0.88 -11.43
N SER A 778 2.69 -1.22 -11.90
CA SER A 778 3.93 -0.65 -11.31
C SER A 778 5.12 -0.49 -12.26
N HIS A 779 5.10 -1.09 -13.45
CA HIS A 779 6.26 -1.18 -14.33
C HIS A 779 5.94 -0.86 -15.79
N THR A 780 5.12 0.17 -16.01
CA THR A 780 4.88 0.74 -17.35
C THR A 780 5.73 1.96 -17.65
N TYR A 781 5.89 2.33 -18.93
CA TYR A 781 6.61 3.57 -19.29
C TYR A 781 5.90 4.84 -18.80
N THR A 782 4.58 4.82 -18.59
CA THR A 782 3.89 5.88 -17.86
C THR A 782 4.43 6.05 -16.43
N HIS A 783 4.73 4.95 -15.73
CA HIS A 783 5.35 5.03 -14.40
C HIS A 783 6.77 5.62 -14.48
N ARG A 784 7.56 5.25 -15.48
CA ARG A 784 8.92 5.79 -15.68
C ARG A 784 8.88 7.27 -16.03
N LEU A 785 7.96 7.69 -16.89
CA LEU A 785 7.78 9.09 -17.22
C LEU A 785 7.33 9.92 -16.00
N ASN A 786 6.39 9.40 -15.19
CA ASN A 786 6.00 10.04 -13.93
C ASN A 786 7.18 10.17 -12.96
N GLN A 787 8.02 9.14 -12.86
CA GLN A 787 9.24 9.18 -12.04
C GLN A 787 10.20 10.26 -12.53
N ILE A 788 10.43 10.37 -13.84
CA ILE A 788 11.25 11.44 -14.44
C ILE A 788 10.65 12.81 -14.13
N ALA A 789 9.36 13.02 -14.46
CA ALA A 789 8.64 14.28 -14.30
C ALA A 789 8.67 14.77 -12.83
N GLN A 790 8.40 13.86 -11.88
CA GLN A 790 8.45 14.15 -10.45
C GLN A 790 9.85 14.57 -10.00
N SER A 791 10.90 13.90 -10.49
CA SER A 791 12.29 14.23 -10.16
C SER A 791 12.72 15.60 -10.68
N ILE A 792 12.23 16.02 -11.84
CA ILE A 792 12.53 17.34 -12.42
C ILE A 792 11.56 18.45 -11.95
N GLY A 793 10.61 18.13 -11.06
CA GLY A 793 9.70 19.11 -10.49
C GLY A 793 8.50 19.49 -11.37
N LEU A 794 8.22 18.71 -12.42
CA LEU A 794 7.00 18.85 -13.21
C LEU A 794 5.84 18.18 -12.47
N GLY A 795 4.77 18.92 -12.20
CA GLY A 795 3.57 18.43 -11.50
C GLY A 795 2.65 17.55 -12.34
N ALA A 796 3.15 16.94 -13.42
CA ALA A 796 2.37 16.07 -14.27
C ALA A 796 2.25 14.69 -13.63
N HIS A 797 1.03 14.29 -13.29
CA HIS A 797 0.69 12.94 -12.87
C HIS A 797 -0.17 12.30 -13.96
N LEU A 798 0.50 11.58 -14.87
CA LEU A 798 -0.19 10.73 -15.85
C LEU A 798 -0.71 9.50 -15.10
N SER A 799 -1.99 9.17 -15.26
CA SER A 799 -2.51 7.93 -14.66
C SER A 799 -1.97 6.73 -15.46
N PRO A 800 -1.28 5.77 -14.83
CA PRO A 800 -0.80 4.58 -15.54
C PRO A 800 -1.93 3.65 -16.01
N LEU A 801 -3.09 3.72 -15.35
CA LEU A 801 -4.32 3.03 -15.73
C LEU A 801 -5.39 4.06 -16.11
N ARG A 802 -6.27 3.69 -17.06
CA ARG A 802 -7.43 4.52 -17.42
C ARG A 802 -8.39 4.63 -16.22
N ASP A 803 -9.04 5.77 -16.09
CA ASP A 803 -10.16 5.92 -15.15
C ASP A 803 -11.28 4.95 -15.54
N MET A 804 -11.90 4.30 -14.54
CA MET A 804 -13.01 3.37 -14.77
C MET A 804 -14.33 3.95 -14.29
N VAL A 805 -15.33 3.91 -15.14
CA VAL A 805 -16.73 4.17 -14.77
C VAL A 805 -17.47 2.84 -14.78
N VAL A 806 -18.22 2.57 -13.71
CA VAL A 806 -19.05 1.37 -13.62
C VAL A 806 -20.49 1.72 -13.96
N ILE A 807 -21.10 1.02 -14.89
CA ILE A 807 -22.53 1.13 -15.17
C ILE A 807 -23.23 0.00 -14.43
N LEU A 808 -24.13 0.34 -13.51
CA LEU A 808 -24.77 -0.60 -12.61
C LEU A 808 -26.24 -0.80 -12.95
N HIS A 809 -26.61 -2.03 -13.26
CA HIS A 809 -27.99 -2.50 -13.17
C HIS A 809 -28.33 -2.87 -11.73
N PRO A 810 -29.29 -2.18 -11.09
CA PRO A 810 -29.57 -2.34 -9.67
C PRO A 810 -30.48 -3.54 -9.36
N ASP A 811 -30.43 -4.66 -10.10
CA ASP A 811 -31.44 -5.73 -9.94
C ASP A 811 -31.23 -6.66 -8.73
N GLY A 812 -30.06 -6.59 -8.10
CA GLY A 812 -29.62 -7.46 -7.00
C GLY A 812 -29.47 -6.72 -5.67
N ASN A 813 -28.63 -7.27 -4.78
CA ASN A 813 -28.47 -6.73 -3.44
C ASN A 813 -27.39 -5.62 -3.42
N PRO A 814 -27.75 -4.36 -3.07
CA PRO A 814 -26.79 -3.27 -3.02
C PRO A 814 -25.68 -3.44 -1.98
N HIS A 815 -25.91 -4.17 -0.88
CA HIS A 815 -24.84 -4.46 0.08
C HIS A 815 -23.80 -5.41 -0.53
N SER A 816 -24.23 -6.45 -1.22
CA SER A 816 -23.32 -7.38 -1.90
C SER A 816 -22.50 -6.64 -2.96
N PHE A 817 -23.15 -5.79 -3.75
CA PHE A 817 -22.46 -4.99 -4.76
C PHE A 817 -21.49 -3.95 -4.16
N THR A 818 -21.87 -3.26 -3.08
CA THR A 818 -20.96 -2.29 -2.44
C THR A 818 -19.81 -2.95 -1.68
N THR A 819 -20.02 -4.14 -1.14
CA THR A 819 -18.93 -4.99 -0.62
C THR A 819 -17.99 -5.40 -1.76
N MET A 820 -18.53 -5.83 -2.91
CA MET A 820 -17.74 -6.09 -4.11
C MET A 820 -16.91 -4.86 -4.51
N LEU A 821 -17.53 -3.67 -4.60
CA LEU A 821 -16.84 -2.43 -4.96
C LEU A 821 -15.71 -2.09 -3.99
N ARG A 822 -15.92 -2.27 -2.68
CA ARG A 822 -14.89 -2.05 -1.64
C ARG A 822 -13.72 -3.04 -1.74
N ASN A 823 -14.00 -4.25 -2.24
CA ASN A 823 -13.01 -5.30 -2.40
C ASN A 823 -12.28 -5.23 -3.76
N GLN A 824 -12.65 -4.30 -4.65
CA GLN A 824 -11.89 -4.08 -5.89
C GLN A 824 -10.50 -3.52 -5.60
N THR A 825 -9.51 -4.02 -6.32
CA THR A 825 -8.10 -3.59 -6.23
C THR A 825 -7.91 -2.17 -6.75
N ILE A 826 -8.79 -1.72 -7.64
CA ILE A 826 -8.90 -0.32 -8.07
C ILE A 826 -10.32 0.17 -7.80
N SER A 827 -10.46 1.41 -7.33
CA SER A 827 -11.77 2.04 -7.17
C SER A 827 -12.25 2.61 -8.50
N PRO A 828 -13.53 2.46 -8.86
CA PRO A 828 -14.08 3.21 -9.98
C PRO A 828 -14.11 4.70 -9.64
N PHE A 829 -13.97 5.51 -10.68
CA PHE A 829 -14.10 6.96 -10.62
C PHE A 829 -15.54 7.38 -10.35
N GLU A 830 -16.49 6.68 -10.96
CA GLU A 830 -17.92 6.90 -10.80
C GLU A 830 -18.71 5.61 -11.04
N VAL A 831 -19.83 5.46 -10.34
CA VAL A 831 -20.84 4.44 -10.63
C VAL A 831 -22.10 5.10 -11.19
N VAL A 832 -22.45 4.80 -12.43
CA VAL A 832 -23.70 5.23 -13.06
C VAL A 832 -24.75 4.14 -12.84
N VAL A 833 -25.74 4.41 -11.99
CA VAL A 833 -26.84 3.48 -11.74
C VAL A 833 -27.92 3.68 -12.81
N VAL A 834 -28.25 2.61 -13.53
CA VAL A 834 -29.27 2.64 -14.59
C VAL A 834 -30.66 2.75 -13.95
N GLY A 835 -31.38 3.83 -14.26
CA GLY A 835 -32.74 4.08 -13.78
C GLY A 835 -32.99 5.54 -13.44
N LEU A 836 -34.19 6.04 -13.75
CA LEU A 836 -34.55 7.46 -13.63
C LEU A 836 -35.30 7.85 -12.36
N LYS A 837 -35.82 6.89 -11.60
CA LYS A 837 -36.75 7.22 -10.52
C LYS A 837 -36.06 7.15 -9.17
N TYR A 838 -35.87 8.30 -8.54
CA TYR A 838 -35.67 8.39 -7.08
C TYR A 838 -36.92 7.91 -6.28
N LYS A 839 -38.01 7.57 -6.99
CA LYS A 839 -39.18 6.84 -6.48
C LYS A 839 -39.06 5.32 -6.61
N ASP A 840 -38.05 4.82 -7.31
CA ASP A 840 -37.67 3.41 -7.27
C ASP A 840 -36.75 3.25 -6.06
N ASP A 841 -37.32 2.74 -4.97
CA ASP A 841 -36.60 2.51 -3.72
C ASP A 841 -35.32 1.71 -3.94
N ASN A 842 -35.29 0.84 -4.95
CA ASN A 842 -34.13 0.02 -5.27
C ASN A 842 -32.97 0.85 -5.86
N VAL A 843 -33.25 1.73 -6.83
CA VAL A 843 -32.24 2.63 -7.42
C VAL A 843 -31.68 3.58 -6.36
N LYS A 844 -32.57 4.19 -5.57
CA LYS A 844 -32.19 5.08 -4.46
C LYS A 844 -31.32 4.36 -3.44
N PHE A 845 -31.69 3.14 -3.06
CA PHE A 845 -30.93 2.36 -2.09
C PHE A 845 -29.54 1.98 -2.60
N HIS A 846 -29.40 1.66 -3.89
CA HIS A 846 -28.09 1.46 -4.51
C HIS A 846 -27.24 2.74 -4.48
N LEU A 847 -27.80 3.90 -4.88
CA LEU A 847 -27.09 5.19 -4.82
C LEU A 847 -26.59 5.51 -3.41
N GLU A 848 -27.46 5.44 -2.40
CA GLU A 848 -27.11 5.75 -1.01
C GLU A 848 -26.01 4.83 -0.49
N LYS A 849 -26.08 3.53 -0.79
CA LYS A 849 -25.08 2.56 -0.36
C LYS A 849 -23.73 2.78 -1.04
N ILE A 850 -23.72 3.11 -2.33
CA ILE A 850 -22.48 3.39 -3.08
C ILE A 850 -21.86 4.71 -2.61
N MET A 851 -22.65 5.78 -2.42
CA MET A 851 -22.13 7.04 -1.89
C MET A 851 -21.54 6.87 -0.48
N ALA A 852 -22.10 5.97 0.33
CA ALA A 852 -21.54 5.61 1.63
C ALA A 852 -20.19 4.85 1.56
N THR A 853 -19.72 4.47 0.37
CA THR A 853 -18.35 3.98 0.14
C THR A 853 -17.39 5.09 -0.32
N ASN A 854 -17.80 6.36 -0.28
CA ASN A 854 -17.08 7.52 -0.84
C ASN A 854 -16.84 7.44 -2.36
N ILE A 855 -17.56 6.57 -3.06
CA ILE A 855 -17.53 6.49 -4.52
C ILE A 855 -18.60 7.43 -5.07
N LYS A 856 -18.24 8.24 -6.07
CA LYS A 856 -19.22 9.08 -6.77
C LYS A 856 -20.26 8.18 -7.44
N ALA A 857 -21.54 8.46 -7.23
CA ALA A 857 -22.63 7.72 -7.87
C ALA A 857 -23.65 8.67 -8.48
N THR A 858 -24.14 8.34 -9.67
CA THR A 858 -25.14 9.14 -10.40
C THR A 858 -26.19 8.19 -10.97
N ALA A 859 -27.48 8.52 -10.83
CA ALA A 859 -28.53 7.78 -11.52
C ALA A 859 -28.90 8.46 -12.83
N LEU A 860 -28.99 7.68 -13.91
CA LEU A 860 -29.35 8.18 -15.23
C LEU A 860 -30.32 7.22 -15.94
N PRO A 861 -31.24 7.75 -16.75
CA PRO A 861 -31.98 6.94 -17.71
C PRO A 861 -31.01 6.27 -18.66
N LYS A 862 -31.31 5.02 -19.04
CA LYS A 862 -30.49 4.20 -19.96
C LYS A 862 -30.16 4.96 -21.24
N GLU A 863 -31.15 5.66 -21.80
CA GLU A 863 -31.07 6.49 -23.00
C GLU A 863 -30.05 7.64 -22.92
N ASN A 864 -29.74 8.15 -21.72
CA ASN A 864 -28.84 9.30 -21.54
C ASN A 864 -27.41 8.90 -21.15
N ILE A 865 -27.16 7.63 -20.83
CA ILE A 865 -25.86 7.19 -20.31
C ILE A 865 -24.75 7.39 -21.34
N ALA A 866 -24.97 6.97 -22.59
CA ALA A 866 -23.95 7.08 -23.63
C ALA A 866 -23.51 8.54 -23.86
N SER A 867 -24.48 9.46 -23.99
CA SER A 867 -24.19 10.89 -24.15
C SER A 867 -23.52 11.49 -22.91
N TYR A 868 -23.94 11.10 -21.71
CA TYR A 868 -23.32 11.53 -20.46
C TYR A 868 -21.85 11.13 -20.39
N LEU A 869 -21.54 9.86 -20.70
CA LEU A 869 -20.17 9.35 -20.67
C LEU A 869 -19.29 10.07 -21.71
N LYS A 870 -19.75 10.18 -22.96
CA LYS A 870 -19.01 10.88 -24.04
C LYS A 870 -18.63 12.31 -23.66
N ILE A 871 -19.48 13.01 -22.91
CA ILE A 871 -19.24 14.39 -22.48
C ILE A 871 -18.37 14.45 -21.21
N ARG A 872 -18.66 13.64 -20.19
CA ARG A 872 -18.04 13.76 -18.86
C ARG A 872 -16.76 12.94 -18.69
N HIS A 873 -16.65 11.84 -19.42
CA HIS A 873 -15.62 10.82 -19.26
C HIS A 873 -15.05 10.33 -20.61
N PRO A 874 -14.68 11.24 -21.55
CA PRO A 874 -14.38 10.89 -22.94
C PRO A 874 -13.28 9.82 -23.12
N ASP A 875 -12.35 9.68 -22.17
CA ASP A 875 -11.23 8.74 -22.24
C ASP A 875 -11.31 7.58 -21.23
N ALA A 876 -12.42 7.47 -20.49
CA ALA A 876 -12.60 6.45 -19.45
C ALA A 876 -12.94 5.08 -20.04
N GLY A 877 -12.51 4.05 -19.33
CA GLY A 877 -13.01 2.69 -19.51
C GLY A 877 -14.34 2.50 -18.81
N ILE A 878 -15.25 1.78 -19.45
CA ILE A 878 -16.60 1.54 -18.95
C ILE A 878 -16.72 0.07 -18.59
N ALA A 879 -17.01 -0.26 -17.34
CA ALA A 879 -17.33 -1.61 -16.90
C ALA A 879 -18.83 -1.73 -16.63
N ILE A 880 -19.50 -2.64 -17.32
CA ILE A 880 -20.93 -2.87 -17.11
C ILE A 880 -21.12 -3.99 -16.09
N CYS A 881 -21.90 -3.69 -15.05
CA CYS A 881 -22.16 -4.57 -13.93
C CYS A 881 -23.66 -4.72 -13.63
N ASN A 882 -24.04 -5.87 -13.11
CA ASN A 882 -25.36 -6.11 -12.51
C ASN A 882 -25.16 -6.47 -11.03
N SER A 883 -25.90 -5.84 -10.12
CA SER A 883 -25.76 -6.10 -8.68
C SER A 883 -26.20 -7.50 -8.24
N LYS A 884 -26.81 -8.31 -9.12
CA LYS A 884 -27.04 -9.75 -8.90
C LYS A 884 -25.79 -10.59 -9.05
N HIS A 885 -24.82 -10.10 -9.82
CA HIS A 885 -23.62 -10.85 -10.15
C HIS A 885 -22.49 -10.53 -9.19
N TYR A 886 -21.62 -11.53 -9.00
CA TYR A 886 -20.40 -11.39 -8.26
C TYR A 886 -19.25 -11.05 -9.22
N TYR A 887 -18.38 -10.15 -8.80
CA TYR A 887 -17.18 -9.75 -9.53
C TYR A 887 -15.99 -9.82 -8.58
N GLY A 888 -14.96 -10.59 -8.94
CA GLY A 888 -13.78 -10.79 -8.09
C GLY A 888 -13.01 -9.50 -7.84
N ALA A 889 -12.15 -9.52 -6.81
CA ALA A 889 -11.38 -8.37 -6.34
C ALA A 889 -10.47 -7.69 -7.39
N ASN A 890 -10.16 -8.34 -8.50
CA ASN A 890 -9.33 -7.78 -9.57
C ASN A 890 -10.12 -7.45 -10.84
N TYR A 891 -11.45 -7.58 -10.82
CA TYR A 891 -12.28 -7.43 -12.02
C TYR A 891 -12.09 -6.08 -12.72
N LEU A 892 -12.16 -4.97 -11.98
CA LEU A 892 -11.97 -3.65 -12.56
C LEU A 892 -10.53 -3.43 -13.05
N LEU A 893 -9.55 -4.01 -12.34
CA LEU A 893 -8.14 -3.94 -12.75
C LEU A 893 -7.92 -4.68 -14.08
N ASP A 894 -8.46 -5.89 -14.20
CA ASP A 894 -8.33 -6.69 -15.41
C ASP A 894 -9.05 -6.01 -16.59
N ALA A 895 -10.22 -5.40 -16.35
CA ALA A 895 -10.92 -4.58 -17.34
C ALA A 895 -10.08 -3.35 -17.77
N CYS A 896 -9.44 -2.65 -16.84
CA CYS A 896 -8.49 -1.57 -17.13
C CYS A 896 -7.34 -2.04 -18.03
N ILE A 897 -6.69 -3.14 -17.65
CA ILE A 897 -5.53 -3.70 -18.36
C ILE A 897 -5.91 -4.05 -19.80
N SER A 898 -7.05 -4.73 -19.93
CA SER A 898 -7.68 -5.11 -21.19
C SER A 898 -7.95 -3.89 -22.10
N LEU A 899 -8.52 -2.80 -21.55
CA LEU A 899 -8.77 -1.55 -22.28
C LEU A 899 -7.53 -0.67 -22.51
N SER A 900 -6.44 -0.90 -21.77
CA SER A 900 -5.19 -0.14 -21.94
C SER A 900 -4.42 -0.56 -23.20
N SER A 901 -4.85 -1.63 -23.86
CA SER A 901 -4.13 -2.29 -24.95
C SER A 901 -4.97 -2.47 -26.23
N SER A 902 -6.21 -1.96 -26.25
CA SER A 902 -7.20 -2.08 -27.35
C SER A 902 -7.93 -0.74 -27.53
N SER A 903 -8.42 -0.44 -28.75
CA SER A 903 -9.16 0.78 -29.09
C SER A 903 -10.67 0.69 -28.95
N ASP A 904 -11.27 -0.51 -29.05
CA ASP A 904 -12.69 -0.60 -29.42
C ASP A 904 -13.57 -1.25 -28.35
N ILE A 905 -13.38 -2.55 -28.06
CA ILE A 905 -14.11 -3.31 -27.03
C ILE A 905 -13.26 -4.50 -26.58
N GLN A 906 -13.36 -4.88 -25.29
CA GLN A 906 -13.07 -6.24 -24.86
C GLN A 906 -14.15 -6.76 -23.91
N ALA A 907 -14.81 -7.85 -24.31
CA ALA A 907 -15.70 -8.59 -23.43
C ALA A 907 -14.88 -9.63 -22.65
N SER A 908 -14.87 -9.57 -21.32
CA SER A 908 -14.36 -10.66 -20.50
C SER A 908 -15.48 -11.66 -20.20
N THR A 909 -16.09 -12.24 -21.24
CA THR A 909 -17.02 -13.35 -21.03
C THR A 909 -16.23 -14.65 -21.01
N MET A 910 -16.16 -15.30 -19.84
CA MET A 910 -16.11 -16.76 -19.82
C MET A 910 -17.47 -17.26 -20.32
N GLN A 911 -17.60 -17.57 -21.61
CA GLN A 911 -18.56 -18.60 -22.03
C GLN A 911 -17.78 -19.91 -22.13
N PRO A 912 -18.12 -20.92 -21.32
CA PRO A 912 -17.58 -22.25 -21.56
C PRO A 912 -18.06 -22.70 -22.93
N THR A 913 -17.15 -22.89 -23.88
CA THR A 913 -17.44 -23.82 -24.99
C THR A 913 -17.71 -25.21 -24.38
N LYS A 914 -18.41 -26.09 -25.11
CA LYS A 914 -18.76 -27.44 -24.61
C LYS A 914 -17.58 -28.24 -24.02
N ASN A 915 -16.33 -27.94 -24.40
CA ASN A 915 -15.13 -28.59 -23.84
C ASN A 915 -14.60 -27.93 -22.55
N ALA A 916 -14.91 -26.66 -22.28
CA ALA A 916 -14.54 -25.98 -21.03
C ALA A 916 -15.43 -26.40 -19.85
N GLU A 917 -16.68 -26.82 -20.09
CA GLU A 917 -17.52 -27.46 -19.06
C GLU A 917 -16.88 -28.72 -18.47
N HIS A 918 -16.08 -29.45 -19.26
CA HIS A 918 -15.37 -30.64 -18.79
C HIS A 918 -14.25 -30.29 -17.80
N TYR A 919 -13.53 -29.19 -18.02
CA TYR A 919 -12.48 -28.72 -17.11
C TYR A 919 -13.06 -28.02 -15.88
N LEU A 920 -14.13 -27.22 -16.04
CA LEU A 920 -14.83 -26.56 -14.93
C LEU A 920 -15.52 -27.54 -13.98
N LYS A 921 -15.96 -28.71 -14.47
CA LYS A 921 -16.51 -29.78 -13.61
C LYS A 921 -15.45 -30.43 -12.68
N ASN A 922 -14.17 -30.28 -13.00
CA ASN A 922 -13.07 -30.91 -12.26
C ASN A 922 -12.26 -29.92 -11.41
N LEU A 923 -12.59 -28.62 -11.44
CA LEU A 923 -12.00 -27.61 -10.56
C LEU A 923 -12.86 -27.47 -9.30
N THR A 924 -12.26 -27.71 -8.13
CA THR A 924 -12.96 -27.43 -6.88
C THR A 924 -12.99 -25.92 -6.63
N PHE A 925 -13.94 -25.45 -5.81
CA PHE A 925 -14.01 -24.05 -5.38
C PHE A 925 -12.66 -23.54 -4.85
N LYS A 926 -11.92 -24.41 -4.16
CA LYS A 926 -10.59 -24.15 -3.61
C LYS A 926 -9.51 -23.99 -4.70
N ASP A 927 -9.59 -24.75 -5.80
CA ASP A 927 -8.65 -24.63 -6.92
C ASP A 927 -8.83 -23.30 -7.66
N ILE A 928 -10.06 -22.81 -7.75
CA ILE A 928 -10.45 -21.54 -8.37
C ILE A 928 -10.01 -20.35 -7.51
N GLU A 929 -10.30 -20.39 -6.20
CA GLU A 929 -9.87 -19.39 -5.23
C GLU A 929 -8.32 -19.29 -5.17
N ASN A 930 -7.62 -20.42 -5.27
CA ASN A 930 -6.16 -20.48 -5.33
C ASN A 930 -5.54 -19.89 -6.60
N LEU A 931 -6.31 -19.74 -7.69
CA LEU A 931 -5.90 -19.06 -8.91
C LEU A 931 -5.99 -17.53 -8.81
N GLY A 932 -6.62 -17.00 -7.77
CA GLY A 932 -6.98 -15.58 -7.69
C GLY A 932 -8.02 -15.17 -8.75
N MET A 933 -8.80 -16.14 -9.23
CA MET A 933 -9.98 -15.97 -10.06
C MET A 933 -11.20 -16.36 -9.24
N ASP A 934 -12.30 -15.64 -9.40
CA ASP A 934 -13.39 -15.72 -8.45
C ASP A 934 -14.69 -16.00 -9.21
N THR A 935 -15.09 -17.28 -9.25
CA THR A 935 -16.23 -17.76 -10.06
C THR A 935 -17.23 -18.56 -9.24
N LYS A 936 -17.70 -17.99 -8.13
CA LYS A 936 -19.08 -18.31 -7.71
C LYS A 936 -20.04 -17.67 -8.73
N LEU A 937 -20.30 -18.44 -9.79
CA LEU A 937 -20.97 -18.18 -11.08
C LEU A 937 -19.99 -17.90 -12.22
N ALA A 938 -19.71 -18.92 -13.03
CA ALA A 938 -19.15 -18.81 -14.38
C ALA A 938 -20.15 -18.18 -15.39
N TYR A 939 -20.85 -17.13 -14.96
CA TYR A 939 -21.74 -16.29 -15.75
C TYR A 939 -21.64 -14.87 -15.19
N SER A 940 -20.75 -14.05 -15.75
CA SER A 940 -20.95 -12.60 -15.67
C SER A 940 -20.48 -11.97 -16.96
N GLY A 941 -21.45 -11.73 -17.85
CA GLY A 941 -21.31 -10.84 -18.99
C GLY A 941 -20.83 -9.48 -18.51
N SER A 942 -19.56 -9.22 -18.78
CA SER A 942 -18.90 -7.98 -18.41
C SER A 942 -18.19 -7.47 -19.66
N ILE A 943 -18.75 -6.39 -20.20
CA ILE A 943 -18.23 -5.75 -21.40
C ILE A 943 -17.50 -4.51 -20.92
N ALA A 944 -16.20 -4.48 -21.20
CA ALA A 944 -15.38 -3.31 -21.04
C ALA A 944 -15.36 -2.57 -22.38
N VAL A 945 -15.80 -1.31 -22.40
CA VAL A 945 -15.82 -0.46 -23.62
C VAL A 945 -15.14 0.86 -23.33
N ILE A 946 -14.48 1.46 -24.32
CA ILE A 946 -13.98 2.83 -24.21
C ILE A 946 -15.11 3.79 -24.56
N THR A 947 -15.23 4.88 -23.82
CA THR A 947 -16.31 5.86 -23.97
C THR A 947 -16.51 6.39 -25.41
N ASN A 948 -15.42 6.52 -26.19
CA ASN A 948 -15.47 7.00 -27.58
C ASN A 948 -15.69 5.89 -28.62
N SER A 949 -15.91 4.64 -28.20
CA SER A 949 -16.16 3.52 -29.11
C SER A 949 -17.54 3.64 -29.78
N GLU A 950 -17.61 3.38 -31.08
CA GLU A 950 -18.88 3.26 -31.82
C GLU A 950 -19.79 2.16 -31.25
N LEU A 951 -19.19 1.23 -30.50
CA LEU A 951 -19.87 0.08 -29.91
C LEU A 951 -20.46 0.38 -28.51
N LEU A 952 -20.20 1.55 -27.93
CA LEU A 952 -20.74 1.94 -26.60
C LEU A 952 -22.27 1.89 -26.58
N GLU A 953 -22.90 2.46 -27.60
CA GLU A 953 -24.36 2.46 -27.72
C GLU A 953 -24.88 1.03 -27.94
N PRO A 954 -24.49 0.27 -28.97
CA PRO A 954 -24.91 -1.13 -29.12
C PRO A 954 -24.80 -1.96 -27.84
N VAL A 955 -23.70 -1.85 -27.10
CA VAL A 955 -23.48 -2.57 -25.84
C VAL A 955 -24.47 -2.16 -24.74
N LEU A 956 -24.81 -0.87 -24.64
CA LEU A 956 -25.72 -0.36 -23.63
C LEU A 956 -27.19 -0.73 -23.88
N PHE A 957 -27.60 -1.10 -25.10
CA PHE A 957 -29.02 -1.23 -25.46
C PHE A 957 -29.48 -2.63 -25.87
N ILE A 958 -28.61 -3.64 -25.95
CA ILE A 958 -29.01 -5.01 -26.34
C ILE A 958 -29.47 -5.81 -25.12
N GLU A 959 -30.78 -6.15 -25.09
CA GLU A 959 -31.40 -7.04 -24.10
C GLU A 959 -31.92 -8.32 -24.76
N LYS A 960 -31.56 -9.46 -24.16
CA LYS A 960 -32.46 -10.62 -24.09
C LYS A 960 -32.51 -11.03 -22.62
N ASP A 961 -33.70 -11.00 -22.04
CA ASP A 961 -34.01 -11.49 -20.69
C ASP A 961 -33.33 -10.78 -19.51
N GLY A 962 -32.93 -9.51 -19.67
CA GLY A 962 -32.31 -8.71 -18.60
C GLY A 962 -30.79 -8.91 -18.46
N ASP A 963 -30.19 -9.69 -19.35
CA ASP A 963 -28.75 -9.80 -19.52
C ASP A 963 -28.28 -9.03 -20.76
N PHE A 964 -27.21 -8.24 -20.62
CA PHE A 964 -26.49 -7.69 -21.77
C PHE A 964 -25.88 -8.83 -22.57
N SER A 965 -26.56 -9.25 -23.63
CA SER A 965 -26.01 -10.18 -24.61
C SER A 965 -25.54 -9.37 -25.81
N VAL A 966 -24.22 -9.11 -25.91
CA VAL A 966 -23.70 -8.63 -27.20
C VAL A 966 -23.92 -9.75 -28.22
N PRO A 967 -24.41 -9.46 -29.44
CA PRO A 967 -24.42 -10.43 -30.51
C PRO A 967 -22.98 -10.89 -30.74
N PHE A 968 -22.71 -12.12 -30.33
CA PHE A 968 -21.52 -12.84 -30.72
C PHE A 968 -21.58 -13.09 -32.24
N PRO A 969 -20.48 -12.92 -32.99
CA PRO A 969 -19.11 -12.83 -32.53
C PRO A 969 -18.55 -11.41 -32.65
N ILE A 970 -18.15 -10.82 -31.51
CA ILE A 970 -16.94 -9.99 -31.53
C ILE A 970 -15.81 -11.02 -31.63
N GLU A 971 -14.97 -10.96 -32.68
CA GLU A 971 -13.88 -11.92 -32.93
C GLU A 971 -13.26 -12.41 -31.62
N ASN A 972 -13.35 -13.72 -31.35
CA ASN A 972 -12.81 -14.39 -30.16
C ASN A 972 -11.32 -14.06 -29.98
N ARG A 973 -11.00 -12.97 -29.28
CA ARG A 973 -9.66 -12.70 -28.76
C ARG A 973 -9.70 -13.03 -27.28
N SER A 974 -9.49 -14.30 -26.95
CA SER A 974 -9.33 -14.71 -25.56
C SER A 974 -8.14 -13.96 -24.98
N TRP A 975 -8.39 -13.11 -23.99
CA TRP A 975 -7.35 -12.38 -23.24
C TRP A 975 -6.34 -13.34 -22.58
N LEU A 976 -6.77 -14.59 -22.33
CA LEU A 976 -5.97 -15.76 -21.94
C LEU A 976 -6.55 -17.02 -22.59
N GLU A 977 -5.72 -17.83 -23.25
CA GLU A 977 -6.12 -19.19 -23.64
C GLU A 977 -6.31 -20.04 -22.39
N PHE A 978 -7.56 -20.40 -22.09
CA PHE A 978 -7.91 -21.32 -21.00
C PHE A 978 -7.79 -22.80 -21.39
N VAL A 979 -7.52 -23.11 -22.66
CA VAL A 979 -7.56 -24.48 -23.19
C VAL A 979 -6.17 -25.12 -23.06
N PRO A 980 -6.01 -26.21 -22.28
CA PRO A 980 -4.79 -27.00 -22.29
C PRO A 980 -4.62 -27.67 -23.66
N ALA A 981 -3.40 -27.75 -24.17
CA ALA A 981 -3.07 -28.48 -25.40
C ALA A 981 -3.24 -30.01 -25.29
N THR A 982 -3.88 -30.51 -24.22
CA THR A 982 -4.02 -31.95 -23.89
C THR A 982 -5.41 -32.52 -24.20
N ASP A 983 -6.20 -31.86 -25.06
CA ASP A 983 -7.43 -32.47 -25.58
C ASP A 983 -7.07 -33.75 -26.39
N LYS A 984 -7.54 -34.89 -25.88
CA LYS A 984 -7.13 -36.25 -26.26
C LYS A 984 -7.45 -36.65 -27.70
N SER A 985 -8.20 -35.83 -28.44
CA SER A 985 -8.39 -36.03 -29.89
C SER A 985 -7.08 -35.90 -30.67
N ILE A 986 -6.09 -35.15 -30.15
CA ILE A 986 -4.77 -34.94 -30.80
C ILE A 986 -3.76 -36.03 -30.39
N GLN A 987 -3.91 -36.65 -29.22
CA GLN A 987 -3.05 -37.77 -28.80
C GLN A 987 -3.14 -38.99 -29.73
N HIS A 988 -4.27 -39.20 -30.42
CA HIS A 988 -4.42 -40.37 -31.31
C HIS A 988 -3.60 -40.28 -32.60
N HIS A 989 -3.12 -39.08 -32.97
CA HIS A 989 -2.24 -38.89 -34.13
C HIS A 989 -0.75 -38.96 -33.76
N ILE A 990 -0.41 -38.68 -32.49
CA ILE A 990 0.99 -38.72 -31.98
C ILE A 990 1.40 -40.15 -31.57
N LEU A 991 0.44 -41.05 -31.30
CA LEU A 991 0.72 -42.46 -30.99
C LEU A 991 0.75 -43.40 -32.22
N ASN A 992 0.48 -42.88 -33.44
CA ASN A 992 0.57 -43.65 -34.70
C ASN A 992 1.69 -43.13 -35.65
N ILE A 993 2.64 -42.37 -35.11
CA ILE A 993 3.97 -42.11 -35.67
C ILE A 993 4.97 -42.54 -34.59
#